data_AF-A0A8J8CQ57-F1
#
_entry.id   AF-A0A8J8CQ57-F1
#
_cell.length_a   1.000
_cell.length_b   1.000
_cell.length_c   1.000
_cell.angle_alpha   90.00
_cell.angle_beta   90.00
_cell.angle_gamma   90.00
#
_symmetry.space_group_name_H-M   'P 1'
#
loop_
_entity.id
_entity.type
_entity.pdbx_description
1 polymer ?
#
loop_
_entity_poly.entity_id
_entity_poly.type
_entity_poly.pdbx_seq_one_letter_code
_entity_poly.pdbx_strand_id
1 'polypeptide(L)'
;MKRVPVDQGMLYFLIEQVRPELAVHIKETNEIDTVIIGLGRQGMKHAGLMKDFGTKITAGVSIGRGGTRVHEIVPVYETIAECLKEHPNIAIASIWKHYSAVKDTVIEVIEAGVPIVVLISEFIPLKDVRDIIIAARKHKTILFGGNTPGIIFPPEGIKVGMLPDIFYPEELTSTEFGPKGVTIVSRSGAILYHMSDALASVGIAQNAVLGVGGDGAIGTRFLDIVPLVQKYQNTDLIVIAGEIGGCQEEILAEDIAKHPEKYPKPMVAMISGANAPEGKTMGHAGAIVTPGQEFGTFKSKKDAFEKAGVPVVNGQFGLIEQAKLKLDNKQYFPVENYLEKMRLTWEESPKKPEWATLITKIEPNNIIISGIPLQDIIRDNTLIETAFLLLKGKLPSTKEAKALEKIALDAVKLPVPKIKLIKDEDIAKTIVKYLLLDEELSKFAKQGLKASLETTAFCIGRFAHYLASILGNESALKVTSKSTFNQIISQALLGDSKLDKKKSELIESMIVASVDHGVTPPSTQSALIAASVRAPYEVAVAQGIGAITDVHGGAGTKATYFFKKCVQAAHDQKISLMDATHKVITEYIQKGQRIQGLGHRIHTNDPRRDVLWSKAEKAGVVGSCIDISKEITEIFRQVRGINLPINVDGVIGAIIAELDANPILSKAVFVYGRMVGISAHYYEELISQPEMRRINFSQAVYKGK
;
A
#
# COMPACT_ATOMS: atom_id res chain seq x y z
N MET A 1 22.98 -6.86 -21.50
CA MET A 1 22.24 -7.80 -22.37
C MET A 1 21.47 -7.01 -23.40
N LYS A 2 21.55 -7.40 -24.67
CA LYS A 2 20.94 -6.72 -25.80
C LYS A 2 19.62 -7.40 -26.14
N ARG A 3 18.53 -6.62 -26.12
CA ARG A 3 17.18 -7.08 -26.46
C ARG A 3 17.05 -7.26 -27.97
N VAL A 4 16.05 -8.04 -28.39
CA VAL A 4 15.69 -8.12 -29.81
C VAL A 4 15.18 -6.77 -30.31
N PRO A 5 15.41 -6.41 -31.58
CA PRO A 5 14.72 -5.27 -32.20
C PRO A 5 13.20 -5.41 -32.06
N VAL A 6 12.49 -4.31 -31.82
CA VAL A 6 11.05 -4.40 -31.50
C VAL A 6 10.25 -5.04 -32.64
N ASP A 7 10.62 -4.78 -33.89
CA ASP A 7 9.93 -5.30 -35.08
C ASP A 7 10.14 -6.80 -35.32
N GLN A 8 11.04 -7.43 -34.57
CA GLN A 8 11.20 -8.88 -34.54
C GLN A 8 10.43 -9.54 -33.40
N GLY A 9 9.84 -8.76 -32.48
CA GLY A 9 9.14 -9.24 -31.29
C GLY A 9 7.68 -9.63 -31.54
N MET A 10 7.15 -10.50 -30.67
CA MET A 10 5.76 -10.94 -30.71
C MET A 10 4.81 -9.80 -30.39
N LEU A 11 5.15 -8.92 -29.44
CA LEU A 11 4.26 -7.83 -29.06
C LEU A 11 4.06 -6.83 -30.19
N TYR A 12 5.14 -6.46 -30.89
CA TYR A 12 5.06 -5.66 -32.10
C TYR A 12 4.18 -6.34 -33.15
N PHE A 13 4.41 -7.64 -33.39
CA PHE A 13 3.59 -8.41 -34.33
C PHE A 13 2.10 -8.32 -33.96
N LEU A 14 1.74 -8.50 -32.69
CA LEU A 14 0.34 -8.36 -32.25
C LEU A 14 -0.22 -6.95 -32.49
N ILE A 15 0.57 -5.90 -32.23
CA ILE A 15 0.16 -4.50 -32.47
C ILE A 15 -0.06 -4.25 -33.96
N GLU A 16 0.84 -4.73 -34.82
CA GLU A 16 0.75 -4.58 -36.28
C GLU A 16 -0.57 -5.13 -36.84
N GLN A 17 -1.07 -6.24 -36.28
CA GLN A 17 -2.31 -6.87 -36.73
C GLN A 17 -3.56 -6.02 -36.43
N VAL A 18 -3.51 -5.15 -35.42
CA VAL A 18 -4.68 -4.34 -34.99
C VAL A 18 -4.51 -2.84 -35.21
N ARG A 19 -3.28 -2.34 -35.31
CA ARG A 19 -2.91 -0.93 -35.51
C ARG A 19 -1.63 -0.84 -36.36
N PRO A 20 -1.69 -1.12 -37.67
CA PRO A 20 -0.52 -1.12 -38.55
C PRO A 20 0.18 0.25 -38.61
N GLU A 21 -0.56 1.36 -38.58
CA GLU A 21 0.02 2.72 -38.57
C GLU A 21 0.86 2.98 -37.31
N LEU A 22 0.39 2.53 -36.14
CA LEU A 22 1.15 2.63 -34.90
C LEU A 22 2.39 1.74 -34.93
N ALA A 23 2.29 0.55 -35.52
CA ALA A 23 3.44 -0.35 -35.65
C ALA A 23 4.57 0.28 -36.48
N VAL A 24 4.27 0.99 -37.58
CA VAL A 24 5.28 1.74 -38.33
C VAL A 24 6.04 2.71 -37.42
N HIS A 25 5.33 3.47 -36.58
CA HIS A 25 5.95 4.40 -35.65
C HIS A 25 6.78 3.71 -34.56
N ILE A 26 6.29 2.59 -34.01
CA ILE A 26 7.04 1.78 -33.04
C ILE A 26 8.33 1.26 -33.66
N LYS A 27 8.30 0.85 -34.93
CA LYS A 27 9.50 0.39 -35.65
C LYS A 27 10.54 1.50 -35.82
N GLU A 28 10.10 2.72 -36.11
CA GLU A 28 10.98 3.89 -36.25
C GLU A 28 11.62 4.32 -34.93
N THR A 29 10.85 4.31 -33.84
CA THR A 29 11.35 4.69 -32.50
C THR A 29 12.07 3.56 -31.78
N ASN A 30 11.83 2.32 -32.20
CA ASN A 30 12.26 1.09 -31.53
C ASN A 30 11.81 1.01 -30.06
N GLU A 31 10.65 1.57 -29.74
CA GLU A 31 10.09 1.66 -28.39
C GLU A 31 8.59 1.33 -28.36
N ILE A 32 8.15 0.58 -27.34
CA ILE A 32 6.73 0.28 -27.11
C ILE A 32 6.27 0.99 -25.83
N ASP A 33 5.45 2.03 -26.00
CA ASP A 33 4.94 2.85 -24.90
C ASP A 33 3.81 2.14 -24.15
N THR A 34 3.96 2.03 -22.83
CA THR A 34 2.96 1.45 -21.93
C THR A 34 2.43 2.50 -20.95
N VAL A 35 1.11 2.58 -20.84
CA VAL A 35 0.41 3.36 -19.80
C VAL A 35 -0.06 2.47 -18.68
N ILE A 36 0.03 2.95 -17.44
CA ILE A 36 -0.53 2.27 -16.27
C ILE A 36 -1.74 3.03 -15.73
N ILE A 37 -2.85 2.33 -15.49
CA ILE A 37 -4.11 2.94 -15.10
C ILE A 37 -4.55 2.40 -13.74
N GLY A 38 -4.73 3.30 -12.77
CA GLY A 38 -5.01 2.92 -11.38
C GLY A 38 -3.75 2.85 -10.53
N LEU A 39 -3.32 4.00 -10.01
CA LEU A 39 -2.09 4.15 -9.21
C LEU A 39 -2.31 3.87 -7.72
N GLY A 40 -3.09 2.84 -7.41
CA GLY A 40 -3.17 2.32 -6.04
C GLY A 40 -1.86 1.68 -5.58
N ARG A 41 -1.86 1.04 -4.41
CA ARG A 41 -0.67 0.34 -3.89
C ARG A 41 -0.10 -0.68 -4.88
N GLN A 42 -0.97 -1.49 -5.49
CA GLN A 42 -0.53 -2.53 -6.45
C GLN A 42 -0.06 -1.93 -7.77
N GLY A 43 -0.80 -0.99 -8.36
CA GLY A 43 -0.37 -0.31 -9.58
C GLY A 43 0.98 0.39 -9.41
N MET A 44 1.21 1.10 -8.31
CA MET A 44 2.50 1.75 -8.03
C MET A 44 3.65 0.73 -7.91
N LYS A 45 3.43 -0.36 -7.16
CA LYS A 45 4.41 -1.44 -7.00
C LYS A 45 4.75 -2.08 -8.34
N HIS A 46 3.74 -2.47 -9.11
CA HIS A 46 3.94 -3.16 -10.38
C HIS A 46 4.44 -2.23 -11.48
N ALA A 47 4.17 -0.93 -11.45
CA ALA A 47 4.88 0.03 -12.31
C ALA A 47 6.39 -0.05 -12.12
N GLY A 48 6.86 -0.21 -10.87
CA GLY A 48 8.27 -0.40 -10.55
C GLY A 48 8.78 -1.73 -11.11
N LEU A 49 8.11 -2.84 -10.79
CA LEU A 49 8.52 -4.18 -11.23
C LEU A 49 8.49 -4.38 -12.75
N MET A 50 7.57 -3.71 -13.46
CA MET A 50 7.51 -3.72 -14.93
C MET A 50 8.68 -2.93 -15.51
N LYS A 51 9.02 -1.78 -14.92
CA LYS A 51 10.17 -0.95 -15.31
C LYS A 51 11.50 -1.68 -15.03
N ASP A 52 11.63 -2.32 -13.89
CA ASP A 52 12.82 -3.09 -13.49
C ASP A 52 13.07 -4.26 -14.45
N PHE A 53 12.01 -4.92 -14.92
CA PHE A 53 12.11 -5.94 -15.97
C PHE A 53 12.53 -5.35 -17.33
N GLY A 54 12.10 -4.12 -17.62
CA GLY A 54 12.51 -3.42 -18.83
C GLY A 54 11.39 -2.70 -19.59
N THR A 55 10.16 -2.77 -19.12
CA THR A 55 8.99 -2.15 -19.76
C THR A 55 9.06 -0.64 -19.68
N LYS A 56 8.86 0.04 -20.81
CA LYS A 56 8.78 1.50 -20.85
C LYS A 56 7.42 1.97 -20.34
N ILE A 57 7.37 2.37 -19.07
CA ILE A 57 6.18 3.01 -18.48
C ILE A 57 6.22 4.50 -18.82
N THR A 58 5.47 4.90 -19.83
CA THR A 58 5.48 6.25 -20.41
C THR A 58 4.63 7.22 -19.61
N ALA A 59 3.50 6.74 -19.09
CA ALA A 59 2.58 7.56 -18.32
C ALA A 59 1.77 6.74 -17.32
N GLY A 60 1.23 7.43 -16.31
CA GLY A 60 0.19 6.93 -15.43
C GLY A 60 -1.13 7.67 -15.66
N VAL A 61 -2.25 7.00 -15.41
CA VAL A 61 -3.58 7.64 -15.38
C VAL A 61 -4.25 7.32 -14.05
N SER A 62 -4.66 8.37 -13.33
CA SER A 62 -5.38 8.22 -12.08
C SER A 62 -6.17 9.47 -11.73
N ILE A 63 -7.49 9.31 -11.67
CA ILE A 63 -8.42 10.33 -11.16
C ILE A 63 -7.98 10.84 -9.77
N GLY A 64 -7.97 12.15 -9.60
CA GLY A 64 -7.56 12.90 -8.42
C GLY A 64 -6.04 12.99 -8.24
N ARG A 65 -5.25 12.59 -9.25
CA ARG A 65 -3.78 12.58 -9.21
C ARG A 65 -3.14 13.11 -10.50
N GLY A 66 -3.90 13.73 -11.40
CA GLY A 66 -3.33 14.46 -12.53
C GLY A 66 -2.27 15.46 -12.09
N GLY A 67 -1.19 15.59 -12.88
CA GLY A 67 -0.05 16.46 -12.58
C GLY A 67 0.97 15.89 -11.59
N THR A 68 0.72 14.71 -11.00
CA THR A 68 1.71 14.02 -10.15
C THR A 68 2.68 13.19 -11.00
N ARG A 69 3.64 12.53 -10.34
CA ARG A 69 4.57 11.59 -10.99
C ARG A 69 4.62 10.25 -10.27
N VAL A 70 4.75 9.16 -11.04
CA VAL A 70 5.07 7.81 -10.56
C VAL A 70 6.58 7.63 -10.58
N HIS A 71 7.14 7.11 -9.48
CA HIS A 71 8.60 6.94 -9.31
C HIS A 71 9.40 8.19 -9.67
N GLU A 72 8.87 9.36 -9.29
CA GLU A 72 9.43 10.71 -9.49
C GLU A 72 9.58 11.17 -10.95
N ILE A 73 9.46 10.28 -11.94
CA ILE A 73 9.77 10.60 -13.34
C ILE A 73 8.59 10.40 -14.30
N VAL A 74 7.69 9.45 -14.06
CA VAL A 74 6.61 9.12 -15.01
C VAL A 74 5.42 10.07 -14.80
N PRO A 75 5.02 10.88 -15.78
CA PRO A 75 3.91 11.81 -15.63
C PRO A 75 2.58 11.09 -15.38
N VAL A 76 1.71 11.69 -14.55
CA VAL A 76 0.37 11.18 -14.27
C VAL A 76 -0.67 12.15 -14.81
N TYR A 77 -1.61 11.63 -15.59
CA TYR A 77 -2.74 12.36 -16.15
C TYR A 77 -4.04 11.99 -15.43
N GLU A 78 -5.01 12.89 -15.52
CA GLU A 78 -6.33 12.68 -14.90
C GLU A 78 -7.13 11.67 -15.73
N THR A 79 -7.09 11.80 -17.05
CA THR A 79 -7.82 10.96 -18.03
C THR A 79 -6.88 10.33 -19.07
N ILE A 80 -7.34 9.25 -19.73
CA ILE A 80 -6.56 8.65 -20.82
C ILE A 80 -6.53 9.56 -22.05
N ALA A 81 -7.58 10.36 -22.27
CA ALA A 81 -7.64 11.33 -23.37
C ALA A 81 -6.58 12.42 -23.26
N GLU A 82 -6.34 12.95 -22.05
CA GLU A 82 -5.23 13.88 -21.79
C GLU A 82 -3.87 13.20 -22.01
N CYS A 83 -3.73 11.98 -21.51
CA CYS A 83 -2.50 11.21 -21.65
C CYS A 83 -2.12 10.98 -23.12
N LEU A 84 -3.09 10.62 -23.97
CA LEU A 84 -2.86 10.34 -25.39
C LEU A 84 -2.63 11.60 -26.23
N LYS A 85 -3.01 12.80 -25.75
CA LYS A 85 -2.62 14.06 -26.42
C LYS A 85 -1.11 14.28 -26.36
N GLU A 86 -0.50 13.99 -25.21
CA GLU A 86 0.94 14.13 -24.99
C GLU A 86 1.72 12.89 -25.44
N HIS A 87 1.09 11.72 -25.39
CA HIS A 87 1.69 10.43 -25.70
C HIS A 87 0.81 9.63 -26.69
N PRO A 88 0.69 10.08 -27.96
CA PRO A 88 -0.23 9.48 -28.94
C PRO A 88 0.12 8.03 -29.31
N ASN A 89 1.34 7.59 -29.02
CA ASN A 89 1.88 6.29 -29.44
C ASN A 89 1.76 5.18 -28.38
N ILE A 90 1.01 5.43 -27.29
CA ILE A 90 0.76 4.41 -26.28
C ILE A 90 0.11 3.17 -26.94
N ALA A 91 0.82 2.05 -26.85
CA ALA A 91 0.40 0.79 -27.46
C ALA A 91 -0.30 -0.15 -26.47
N ILE A 92 0.01 0.00 -25.16
CA ILE A 92 -0.46 -0.94 -24.15
C ILE A 92 -0.97 -0.21 -22.93
N ALA A 93 -2.13 -0.62 -22.42
CA ALA A 93 -2.65 -0.19 -21.14
C ALA A 93 -2.68 -1.34 -20.11
N SER A 94 -2.05 -1.11 -18.96
CA SER A 94 -2.09 -2.01 -17.80
C SER A 94 -3.11 -1.51 -16.77
N ILE A 95 -4.18 -2.26 -16.53
CA ILE A 95 -5.32 -1.81 -15.73
C ILE A 95 -5.29 -2.40 -14.31
N TRP A 96 -5.20 -1.52 -13.31
CA TRP A 96 -5.10 -1.83 -11.87
C TRP A 96 -6.22 -1.15 -11.08
N LYS A 97 -7.47 -1.45 -11.43
CA LYS A 97 -8.67 -0.90 -10.77
C LYS A 97 -9.40 -1.98 -9.97
N HIS A 98 -10.16 -1.57 -8.97
CA HIS A 98 -11.06 -2.46 -8.26
C HIS A 98 -12.22 -2.86 -9.20
N TYR A 99 -12.71 -4.09 -9.11
CA TYR A 99 -13.74 -4.64 -10.01
C TYR A 99 -15.00 -3.77 -10.10
N SER A 100 -15.38 -3.11 -9.00
CA SER A 100 -16.57 -2.26 -8.93
C SER A 100 -16.49 -0.96 -9.73
N ALA A 101 -15.30 -0.57 -10.19
CA ALA A 101 -15.05 0.70 -10.87
C ALA A 101 -14.27 0.53 -12.18
N VAL A 102 -14.05 -0.70 -12.64
CA VAL A 102 -13.14 -0.97 -13.77
C VAL A 102 -13.80 -0.80 -15.13
N LYS A 103 -15.11 -1.02 -15.24
CA LYS A 103 -15.83 -1.01 -16.53
C LYS A 103 -15.59 0.27 -17.31
N ASP A 104 -15.96 1.41 -16.75
CA ASP A 104 -15.94 2.69 -17.46
C ASP A 104 -14.49 3.07 -17.81
N THR A 105 -13.54 2.82 -16.91
CA THR A 105 -12.11 3.03 -17.16
C THR A 105 -11.60 2.19 -18.34
N VAL A 106 -11.96 0.92 -18.43
CA VAL A 106 -11.50 0.04 -19.52
C VAL A 106 -12.13 0.44 -20.85
N ILE A 107 -13.44 0.75 -20.85
CA ILE A 107 -14.14 1.20 -22.06
C ILE A 107 -13.53 2.51 -22.57
N GLU A 108 -13.27 3.49 -21.70
CA GLU A 108 -12.64 4.76 -22.08
C GLU A 108 -11.28 4.54 -22.78
N VAL A 109 -10.47 3.61 -22.27
CA VAL A 109 -9.15 3.27 -22.81
C VAL A 109 -9.26 2.58 -24.18
N ILE A 110 -10.22 1.67 -24.32
CA ILE A 110 -10.51 0.99 -25.58
C ILE A 110 -11.01 1.99 -26.64
N GLU A 111 -11.96 2.83 -26.27
CA GLU A 111 -12.55 3.84 -27.15
C GLU A 111 -11.53 4.89 -27.58
N ALA A 112 -10.56 5.20 -26.72
CA ALA A 112 -9.42 6.06 -27.04
C ALA A 112 -8.41 5.42 -28.02
N GLY A 113 -8.60 4.15 -28.38
CA GLY A 113 -7.90 3.51 -29.49
C GLY A 113 -6.70 2.65 -29.10
N VAL A 114 -6.42 2.46 -27.81
CA VAL A 114 -5.27 1.66 -27.33
C VAL A 114 -5.37 0.21 -27.86
N PRO A 115 -4.34 -0.31 -28.57
CA PRO A 115 -4.43 -1.60 -29.25
C PRO A 115 -4.48 -2.80 -28.31
N ILE A 116 -3.73 -2.76 -27.21
CA ILE A 116 -3.63 -3.87 -26.26
C ILE A 116 -4.01 -3.39 -24.87
N VAL A 117 -4.97 -4.06 -24.26
CA VAL A 117 -5.39 -3.79 -22.88
C VAL A 117 -5.21 -5.04 -22.04
N VAL A 118 -4.51 -4.89 -20.91
CA VAL A 118 -4.24 -5.97 -19.95
C VAL A 118 -5.04 -5.69 -18.68
N LEU A 119 -6.15 -6.41 -18.52
CA LEU A 119 -7.14 -6.23 -17.47
C LEU A 119 -6.91 -7.18 -16.29
N ILE A 120 -6.17 -6.70 -15.30
CA ILE A 120 -5.74 -7.50 -14.14
C ILE A 120 -6.91 -7.84 -13.19
N SER A 121 -7.91 -6.97 -13.12
CA SER A 121 -9.00 -7.07 -12.13
C SER A 121 -9.76 -8.40 -12.21
N GLU A 122 -9.96 -9.02 -11.06
CA GLU A 122 -10.78 -10.23 -10.85
C GLU A 122 -12.20 -9.87 -10.37
N PHE A 123 -13.14 -10.82 -10.49
CA PHE A 123 -14.53 -10.69 -10.00
C PHE A 123 -15.33 -9.54 -10.63
N ILE A 124 -15.05 -9.23 -11.89
CA ILE A 124 -15.83 -8.23 -12.63
C ILE A 124 -17.23 -8.80 -12.92
N PRO A 125 -18.33 -8.08 -12.62
CA PRO A 125 -19.68 -8.56 -12.94
C PRO A 125 -19.81 -8.91 -14.43
N LEU A 126 -20.44 -10.06 -14.74
CA LEU A 126 -20.56 -10.55 -16.12
C LEU A 126 -21.20 -9.54 -17.09
N LYS A 127 -22.17 -8.75 -16.62
CA LYS A 127 -22.77 -7.67 -17.41
C LYS A 127 -21.75 -6.60 -17.82
N ASP A 128 -20.80 -6.30 -16.95
CA ASP A 128 -19.77 -5.29 -17.19
C ASP A 128 -18.68 -5.87 -18.10
N VAL A 129 -18.31 -7.14 -17.90
CA VAL A 129 -17.40 -7.87 -18.82
C VAL A 129 -17.98 -7.91 -20.23
N ARG A 130 -19.29 -8.19 -20.39
CA ARG A 130 -19.98 -8.15 -21.69
C ARG A 130 -19.79 -6.80 -22.37
N ASP A 131 -20.06 -5.70 -21.66
CA ASP A 131 -19.96 -4.35 -22.23
C ASP A 131 -18.52 -4.03 -22.66
N ILE A 132 -17.53 -4.41 -21.84
CA ILE A 132 -16.11 -4.29 -22.15
C ILE A 132 -15.74 -5.09 -23.42
N ILE A 133 -16.20 -6.34 -23.55
CA ILE A 133 -15.93 -7.19 -24.72
C ILE A 133 -16.52 -6.59 -25.99
N ILE A 134 -17.74 -6.04 -25.91
CA ILE A 134 -18.39 -5.38 -27.05
C ILE A 134 -17.55 -4.18 -27.50
N ALA A 135 -17.09 -3.34 -26.57
CA ALA A 135 -16.21 -2.22 -26.87
C ALA A 135 -14.90 -2.71 -27.51
N ALA A 136 -14.23 -3.71 -26.92
CA ALA A 136 -12.96 -4.25 -27.43
C ALA A 136 -13.09 -4.75 -28.87
N ARG A 137 -14.17 -5.49 -29.19
CA ARG A 137 -14.44 -5.98 -30.55
C ARG A 137 -14.71 -4.84 -31.53
N LYS A 138 -15.55 -3.88 -31.15
CA LYS A 138 -15.89 -2.71 -31.98
C LYS A 138 -14.64 -1.90 -32.34
N HIS A 139 -13.72 -1.73 -31.40
CA HIS A 139 -12.50 -0.95 -31.57
C HIS A 139 -11.28 -1.79 -31.97
N LYS A 140 -11.45 -3.08 -32.26
CA LYS A 140 -10.34 -4.01 -32.61
C LYS A 140 -9.18 -3.93 -31.61
N THR A 141 -9.48 -3.96 -30.31
CA THR A 141 -8.50 -3.99 -29.23
C THR A 141 -8.32 -5.42 -28.75
N ILE A 142 -7.07 -5.87 -28.61
CA ILE A 142 -6.75 -7.16 -27.98
C ILE A 142 -6.86 -6.97 -26.47
N LEU A 143 -7.83 -7.65 -25.85
CA LEU A 143 -8.11 -7.53 -24.43
C LEU A 143 -7.69 -8.81 -23.70
N PHE A 144 -6.56 -8.78 -23.00
CA PHE A 144 -6.17 -9.86 -22.10
C PHE A 144 -6.85 -9.67 -20.74
N GLY A 145 -7.49 -10.70 -20.18
CA GLY A 145 -8.30 -10.63 -18.95
C GLY A 145 -9.81 -10.48 -19.22
N GLY A 146 -10.70 -10.37 -18.23
CA GLY A 146 -10.50 -10.17 -16.79
C GLY A 146 -9.84 -11.32 -16.06
N ASN A 147 -9.27 -11.00 -14.89
CA ASN A 147 -8.48 -11.91 -14.06
C ASN A 147 -7.29 -12.53 -14.81
N THR A 148 -6.45 -11.69 -15.42
CA THR A 148 -5.16 -12.14 -15.99
C THR A 148 -3.99 -11.76 -15.09
N PRO A 149 -2.99 -12.65 -14.91
CA PRO A 149 -1.72 -12.26 -14.31
C PRO A 149 -0.91 -11.30 -15.20
N GLY A 150 -1.28 -11.19 -16.48
CA GLY A 150 -0.60 -10.35 -17.46
C GLY A 150 0.01 -11.12 -18.63
N ILE A 151 0.88 -10.43 -19.35
CA ILE A 151 1.62 -10.92 -20.52
C ILE A 151 3.10 -10.55 -20.38
N ILE A 152 3.98 -11.40 -20.93
CA ILE A 152 5.42 -11.17 -20.89
C ILE A 152 6.08 -11.64 -22.19
N PHE A 153 7.08 -10.87 -22.63
CA PHE A 153 7.85 -11.07 -23.84
C PHE A 153 9.34 -11.02 -23.47
N PRO A 154 9.93 -12.17 -23.05
CA PRO A 154 11.29 -12.19 -22.53
C PRO A 154 12.35 -11.65 -23.50
N PRO A 155 12.34 -11.97 -24.81
CA PRO A 155 13.32 -11.43 -25.75
C PRO A 155 13.30 -9.90 -25.87
N GLU A 156 12.11 -9.31 -25.71
CA GLU A 156 11.84 -7.87 -25.83
C GLU A 156 12.10 -7.11 -24.52
N GLY A 157 12.28 -7.83 -23.40
CA GLY A 157 12.39 -7.23 -22.07
C GLY A 157 11.12 -6.48 -21.66
N ILE A 158 9.94 -6.96 -22.09
CA ILE A 158 8.64 -6.35 -21.77
C ILE A 158 7.80 -7.30 -20.92
N LYS A 159 7.24 -6.75 -19.84
CA LYS A 159 6.32 -7.43 -18.92
C LYS A 159 5.20 -6.48 -18.56
N VAL A 160 3.96 -6.90 -18.77
CA VAL A 160 2.77 -6.12 -18.41
C VAL A 160 1.88 -6.95 -17.49
N GLY A 161 1.88 -6.61 -16.19
CA GLY A 161 1.10 -7.30 -15.16
C GLY A 161 1.92 -7.70 -13.93
N MET A 162 1.54 -8.84 -13.34
CA MET A 162 2.12 -9.39 -12.10
C MET A 162 2.95 -10.66 -12.29
N LEU A 163 3.32 -10.99 -13.53
CA LEU A 163 4.15 -12.15 -13.82
C LEU A 163 5.53 -12.06 -13.12
N PRO A 164 6.10 -13.19 -12.64
CA PRO A 164 7.43 -13.22 -12.03
C PRO A 164 8.57 -13.15 -13.07
N ASP A 165 9.80 -12.86 -12.65
CA ASP A 165 10.96 -12.68 -13.56
C ASP A 165 11.73 -13.98 -13.81
N ILE A 166 11.00 -15.09 -14.01
CA ILE A 166 11.58 -16.44 -14.21
C ILE A 166 11.60 -16.89 -15.68
N PHE A 167 10.99 -16.12 -16.58
CA PHE A 167 10.90 -16.45 -18.00
C PHE A 167 12.25 -16.24 -18.71
N TYR A 168 12.59 -17.11 -19.66
CA TYR A 168 13.93 -17.13 -20.26
C TYR A 168 13.88 -17.07 -21.80
N PRO A 169 14.55 -16.07 -22.44
CA PRO A 169 14.61 -15.95 -23.89
C PRO A 169 15.67 -16.88 -24.51
N GLU A 170 15.69 -16.98 -25.84
CA GLU A 170 16.78 -17.63 -26.58
C GLU A 170 18.09 -16.86 -26.39
N GLU A 171 19.20 -17.56 -26.23
CA GLU A 171 20.55 -16.97 -26.18
C GLU A 171 21.28 -17.19 -27.50
N LEU A 172 21.59 -16.11 -28.20
CA LEU A 172 22.44 -16.16 -29.40
C LEU A 172 23.92 -16.09 -29.00
N THR A 173 24.22 -15.28 -27.98
CA THR A 173 25.53 -15.18 -27.34
C THR A 173 25.32 -14.98 -25.84
N SER A 174 26.41 -14.93 -25.05
CA SER A 174 26.33 -14.61 -23.62
C SER A 174 25.75 -13.21 -23.30
N THR A 175 25.55 -12.36 -24.31
CA THR A 175 25.03 -10.99 -24.12
C THR A 175 23.90 -10.60 -25.06
N GLU A 176 23.54 -11.44 -26.04
CA GLU A 176 22.52 -11.15 -27.06
C GLU A 176 21.43 -12.22 -27.06
N PHE A 177 20.18 -11.76 -27.05
CA PHE A 177 19.00 -12.64 -27.07
C PHE A 177 18.38 -12.74 -28.46
N GLY A 178 17.78 -13.90 -28.74
CA GLY A 178 17.07 -14.20 -29.98
C GLY A 178 15.54 -14.18 -29.79
N PRO A 179 14.77 -13.96 -30.88
CA PRO A 179 13.33 -13.89 -30.80
C PRO A 179 12.65 -15.27 -30.83
N LYS A 180 13.38 -16.36 -31.08
CA LYS A 180 12.78 -17.68 -31.24
C LYS A 180 12.47 -18.34 -29.91
N GLY A 181 11.46 -19.21 -29.92
CA GLY A 181 11.12 -20.00 -28.75
C GLY A 181 9.71 -20.57 -28.80
N VAL A 182 9.24 -20.93 -27.62
CA VAL A 182 7.91 -21.46 -27.37
C VAL A 182 6.98 -20.32 -26.95
N THR A 183 5.77 -20.29 -27.50
CA THR A 183 4.70 -19.41 -27.02
C THR A 183 3.77 -20.18 -26.10
N ILE A 184 3.60 -19.70 -24.87
CA ILE A 184 2.67 -20.29 -23.90
C ILE A 184 1.42 -19.41 -23.85
N VAL A 185 0.23 -20.01 -24.01
CA VAL A 185 -1.06 -19.32 -23.84
C VAL A 185 -1.82 -20.00 -22.71
N SER A 186 -2.21 -19.24 -21.68
CA SER A 186 -2.78 -19.79 -20.44
C SER A 186 -4.00 -19.06 -19.91
N ARG A 187 -4.95 -19.82 -19.37
CA ARG A 187 -6.03 -19.28 -18.53
C ARG A 187 -5.57 -19.01 -17.10
N SER A 188 -4.76 -19.90 -16.54
CA SER A 188 -4.30 -19.84 -15.15
C SER A 188 -2.92 -19.21 -15.04
N GLY A 189 -2.77 -18.23 -14.15
CA GLY A 189 -1.47 -17.62 -13.86
C GLY A 189 -0.50 -18.55 -13.15
N ALA A 190 -0.99 -19.43 -12.25
CA ALA A 190 -0.14 -20.35 -11.52
C ALA A 190 0.54 -21.37 -12.43
N ILE A 191 -0.25 -21.97 -13.32
CA ILE A 191 0.20 -22.99 -14.27
C ILE A 191 1.22 -22.39 -15.24
N LEU A 192 0.96 -21.16 -15.69
CA LEU A 192 1.75 -20.46 -16.69
C LEU A 192 3.23 -20.36 -16.29
N TYR A 193 3.56 -19.93 -15.07
CA TYR A 193 4.96 -19.80 -14.67
C TYR A 193 5.60 -21.16 -14.34
N HIS A 194 4.83 -22.15 -13.84
CA HIS A 194 5.33 -23.52 -13.66
C HIS A 194 5.68 -24.23 -14.97
N MET A 195 4.94 -23.97 -16.04
CA MET A 195 5.27 -24.48 -17.37
C MET A 195 6.52 -23.83 -17.94
N SER A 196 6.64 -22.51 -17.77
CA SER A 196 7.83 -21.78 -18.22
C SER A 196 9.08 -22.28 -17.53
N ASP A 197 9.05 -22.44 -16.21
CA ASP A 197 10.16 -22.98 -15.43
C ASP A 197 10.53 -24.40 -15.88
N ALA A 198 9.52 -25.27 -16.08
CA ALA A 198 9.76 -26.63 -16.57
C ALA A 198 10.47 -26.66 -17.93
N LEU A 199 10.05 -25.83 -18.88
CA LEU A 199 10.69 -25.72 -20.19
C LEU A 199 12.09 -25.09 -20.09
N ALA A 200 12.23 -24.04 -19.28
CA ALA A 200 13.51 -23.36 -19.10
C ALA A 200 14.57 -24.27 -18.44
N SER A 201 14.15 -25.15 -17.51
CA SER A 201 15.01 -26.13 -16.85
C SER A 201 15.67 -27.14 -17.79
N VAL A 202 15.18 -27.24 -19.04
CA VAL A 202 15.73 -28.11 -20.08
C VAL A 202 16.20 -27.33 -21.31
N GLY A 203 16.42 -26.02 -21.18
CA GLY A 203 17.01 -25.18 -22.23
C GLY A 203 16.03 -24.78 -23.34
N ILE A 204 14.73 -24.82 -23.08
CA ILE A 204 13.69 -24.39 -24.02
C ILE A 204 13.27 -22.95 -23.69
N ALA A 205 13.48 -22.03 -24.63
CA ALA A 205 13.17 -20.61 -24.47
C ALA A 205 11.69 -20.30 -24.63
N GLN A 206 11.25 -19.20 -24.01
CA GLN A 206 9.94 -18.59 -24.21
C GLN A 206 10.09 -17.29 -24.99
N ASN A 207 9.39 -17.19 -26.12
CA ASN A 207 9.33 -15.94 -26.88
C ASN A 207 8.18 -15.03 -26.41
N ALA A 208 7.09 -15.64 -25.93
CA ALA A 208 5.93 -14.94 -25.40
C ALA A 208 5.16 -15.86 -24.44
N VAL A 209 4.65 -15.27 -23.37
CA VAL A 209 3.75 -15.94 -22.46
C VAL A 209 2.53 -15.06 -22.19
N LEU A 210 1.36 -15.58 -22.57
CA LEU A 210 0.13 -14.83 -22.71
C LEU A 210 -0.95 -15.37 -21.75
N GLY A 211 -1.23 -14.62 -20.68
CA GLY A 211 -2.36 -14.89 -19.80
C GLY A 211 -3.66 -14.36 -20.39
N VAL A 212 -4.53 -15.22 -20.91
CA VAL A 212 -5.82 -14.81 -21.49
C VAL A 212 -6.88 -14.45 -20.43
N GLY A 213 -6.77 -15.05 -19.24
CA GLY A 213 -7.64 -14.79 -18.08
C GLY A 213 -8.37 -16.04 -17.58
N GLY A 214 -8.65 -16.06 -16.28
CA GLY A 214 -9.27 -17.20 -15.58
C GLY A 214 -10.79 -17.13 -15.41
N ASP A 215 -11.39 -15.96 -15.65
CA ASP A 215 -12.83 -15.77 -15.43
C ASP A 215 -13.70 -16.51 -16.46
N GLY A 216 -14.97 -16.72 -16.13
CA GLY A 216 -15.93 -17.43 -17.01
C GLY A 216 -16.21 -16.71 -18.34
N ALA A 217 -16.00 -15.40 -18.39
CA ALA A 217 -16.00 -14.59 -19.60
C ALA A 217 -14.74 -13.70 -19.62
N ILE A 218 -14.03 -13.70 -20.74
CA ILE A 218 -12.78 -12.96 -20.94
C ILE A 218 -12.80 -12.27 -22.31
N GLY A 219 -11.89 -11.31 -22.51
CA GLY A 219 -11.72 -10.59 -23.77
C GLY A 219 -11.27 -11.48 -24.92
N THR A 220 -9.97 -11.71 -25.00
CA THR A 220 -9.30 -12.54 -26.00
C THR A 220 -9.29 -13.99 -25.53
N ARG A 221 -9.92 -14.90 -26.29
CA ARG A 221 -9.97 -16.34 -25.99
C ARG A 221 -8.86 -17.09 -26.72
N PHE A 222 -8.70 -18.38 -26.40
CA PHE A 222 -7.81 -19.27 -27.15
C PHE A 222 -8.07 -19.25 -28.66
N LEU A 223 -9.35 -19.32 -29.07
CA LEU A 223 -9.77 -19.28 -30.47
C LEU A 223 -9.33 -17.99 -31.18
N ASP A 224 -9.20 -16.87 -30.44
CA ASP A 224 -8.86 -15.58 -31.01
C ASP A 224 -7.34 -15.40 -31.13
N ILE A 225 -6.56 -15.86 -30.13
CA ILE A 225 -5.11 -15.61 -30.06
C ILE A 225 -4.23 -16.71 -30.68
N VAL A 226 -4.62 -17.99 -30.57
CA VAL A 226 -3.77 -19.10 -31.05
C VAL A 226 -3.56 -19.04 -32.57
N PRO A 227 -4.58 -18.80 -33.41
CA PRO A 227 -4.37 -18.60 -34.85
C PRO A 227 -3.48 -17.40 -35.18
N LEU A 228 -3.44 -16.38 -34.31
CA LEU A 228 -2.60 -15.21 -34.50
C LEU A 228 -1.14 -15.54 -34.20
N VAL A 229 -0.89 -16.19 -33.06
CA VAL A 229 0.44 -16.69 -32.66
C VAL A 229 1.02 -17.68 -33.68
N GLN A 230 0.17 -18.52 -34.28
CA GLN A 230 0.55 -19.44 -35.35
C GLN A 230 1.19 -18.73 -36.56
N LYS A 231 0.90 -17.44 -36.80
CA LYS A 231 1.50 -16.65 -37.89
C LYS A 231 2.83 -15.99 -37.54
N TYR A 232 3.17 -15.85 -36.25
CA TYR A 232 4.41 -15.18 -35.84
C TYR A 232 5.64 -16.05 -36.08
N GLN A 233 6.54 -15.64 -36.98
CA GLN A 233 7.59 -16.52 -37.54
C GLN A 233 8.57 -17.11 -36.50
N ASN A 234 8.75 -16.46 -35.35
CA ASN A 234 9.70 -16.90 -34.33
C ASN A 234 9.09 -17.84 -33.27
N THR A 235 7.84 -18.31 -33.45
CA THR A 235 7.27 -19.38 -32.60
C THR A 235 7.52 -20.75 -33.23
N ASP A 236 8.26 -21.60 -32.54
CA ASP A 236 8.57 -22.96 -32.99
C ASP A 236 7.57 -24.00 -32.43
N LEU A 237 6.97 -23.73 -31.26
CA LEU A 237 5.96 -24.57 -30.61
C LEU A 237 4.97 -23.69 -29.82
N ILE A 238 3.70 -24.08 -29.81
CA ILE A 238 2.69 -23.45 -28.96
C ILE A 238 2.32 -24.42 -27.82
N VAL A 239 2.33 -23.92 -26.59
CA VAL A 239 1.87 -24.64 -25.40
C VAL A 239 0.55 -24.04 -24.96
N ILE A 240 -0.50 -24.87 -24.94
CA ILE A 240 -1.83 -24.50 -24.43
C ILE A 240 -1.96 -24.95 -22.98
N ALA A 241 -2.10 -24.00 -22.08
CA ALA A 241 -2.29 -24.22 -20.65
C ALA A 241 -3.76 -24.05 -20.29
N GLY A 242 -4.49 -25.16 -20.37
CA GLY A 242 -5.91 -25.23 -20.08
C GLY A 242 -6.21 -25.53 -18.62
N GLU A 243 -7.46 -25.38 -18.26
CA GLU A 243 -8.01 -25.75 -16.95
C GLU A 243 -9.42 -26.29 -17.14
N ILE A 244 -9.90 -27.15 -16.24
CA ILE A 244 -11.32 -27.53 -16.20
C ILE A 244 -12.27 -26.32 -16.11
N GLY A 245 -13.53 -26.53 -16.50
CA GLY A 245 -14.56 -25.49 -16.56
C GLY A 245 -14.53 -24.67 -17.84
N GLY A 246 -15.71 -24.27 -18.32
CA GLY A 246 -15.87 -23.63 -19.64
C GLY A 246 -15.50 -24.55 -20.82
N CYS A 247 -15.64 -24.06 -22.05
CA CYS A 247 -15.51 -24.86 -23.28
C CYS A 247 -14.47 -24.30 -24.28
N GLN A 248 -13.57 -23.41 -23.83
CA GLN A 248 -12.64 -22.72 -24.74
C GLN A 248 -11.67 -23.67 -25.42
N GLU A 249 -11.21 -24.68 -24.69
CA GLU A 249 -10.30 -25.72 -25.15
C GLU A 249 -10.97 -26.60 -26.21
N GLU A 250 -12.20 -27.07 -25.97
CA GLU A 250 -12.96 -27.84 -26.96
C GLU A 250 -13.26 -27.03 -28.23
N ILE A 251 -13.64 -25.76 -28.08
CA ILE A 251 -13.89 -24.86 -29.22
C ILE A 251 -12.61 -24.67 -30.05
N LEU A 252 -11.45 -24.49 -29.40
CA LEU A 252 -10.17 -24.42 -30.11
C LEU A 252 -9.88 -25.73 -30.83
N ALA A 253 -10.05 -26.88 -30.18
CA ALA A 253 -9.84 -28.18 -30.81
C ALA A 253 -10.73 -28.39 -32.04
N GLU A 254 -11.98 -27.94 -31.97
CA GLU A 254 -12.91 -27.99 -33.12
C GLU A 254 -12.44 -27.09 -34.27
N ASP A 255 -11.96 -25.87 -34.01
CA ASP A 255 -11.42 -24.99 -35.07
C ASP A 255 -10.13 -25.57 -35.66
N ILE A 256 -9.26 -26.19 -34.85
CA ILE A 256 -8.06 -26.88 -35.34
C ILE A 256 -8.43 -28.00 -36.30
N ALA A 257 -9.41 -28.83 -35.94
CA ALA A 257 -9.85 -29.94 -36.78
C ALA A 257 -10.50 -29.48 -38.10
N LYS A 258 -11.27 -28.37 -38.06
CA LYS A 258 -11.96 -27.83 -39.24
C LYS A 258 -11.05 -26.99 -40.15
N HIS A 259 -10.06 -26.33 -39.56
CA HIS A 259 -9.20 -25.35 -40.23
C HIS A 259 -7.72 -25.57 -39.94
N PRO A 260 -7.16 -26.76 -40.23
CA PRO A 260 -5.76 -27.08 -39.92
C PRO A 260 -4.75 -26.13 -40.58
N GLU A 261 -5.12 -25.49 -41.70
CA GLU A 261 -4.30 -24.49 -42.39
C GLU A 261 -3.99 -23.24 -41.54
N LYS A 262 -4.83 -22.93 -40.54
CA LYS A 262 -4.56 -21.83 -39.58
C LYS A 262 -3.53 -22.21 -38.52
N TYR A 263 -3.20 -23.50 -38.39
CA TYR A 263 -2.40 -24.05 -37.30
C TYR A 263 -1.19 -24.87 -37.80
N PRO A 264 -0.29 -24.30 -38.62
CA PRO A 264 0.81 -25.05 -39.24
C PRO A 264 1.91 -25.51 -38.27
N LYS A 265 2.04 -24.87 -37.11
CA LYS A 265 3.10 -25.20 -36.13
C LYS A 265 2.61 -26.19 -35.08
N PRO A 266 3.52 -27.03 -34.54
CA PRO A 266 3.15 -28.01 -33.53
C PRO A 266 2.58 -27.34 -32.28
N MET A 267 1.71 -28.10 -31.61
CA MET A 267 1.06 -27.71 -30.36
C MET A 267 1.16 -28.84 -29.35
N VAL A 268 1.19 -28.48 -28.07
CA VAL A 268 1.00 -29.40 -26.94
C VAL A 268 0.07 -28.73 -25.92
N ALA A 269 -0.85 -29.50 -25.36
CA ALA A 269 -1.77 -29.02 -24.35
C ALA A 269 -1.47 -29.67 -22.99
N MET A 270 -1.64 -28.92 -21.92
CA MET A 270 -1.68 -29.45 -20.56
C MET A 270 -2.87 -28.83 -19.85
N ILE A 271 -3.72 -29.69 -19.32
CA ILE A 271 -5.00 -29.30 -18.74
C ILE A 271 -4.94 -29.61 -17.25
N SER A 272 -5.10 -28.59 -16.40
CA SER A 272 -5.19 -28.79 -14.96
C SER A 272 -6.59 -29.23 -14.54
N GLY A 273 -6.66 -29.93 -13.40
CA GLY A 273 -7.91 -30.40 -12.80
C GLY A 273 -8.31 -31.84 -13.14
N ALA A 274 -7.37 -32.69 -13.58
CA ALA A 274 -7.63 -34.09 -13.91
C ALA A 274 -8.29 -34.90 -12.77
N ASN A 275 -7.94 -34.58 -11.51
CA ASN A 275 -8.47 -35.22 -10.31
C ASN A 275 -9.43 -34.31 -9.53
N ALA A 276 -9.99 -33.26 -10.17
CA ALA A 276 -10.87 -32.33 -9.48
C ALA A 276 -12.21 -32.99 -9.11
N PRO A 277 -12.72 -32.81 -7.87
CA PRO A 277 -14.02 -33.32 -7.48
C PRO A 277 -15.16 -32.55 -8.17
N GLU A 278 -16.19 -33.27 -8.60
CA GLU A 278 -17.37 -32.68 -9.24
C GLU A 278 -18.09 -31.68 -8.31
N GLY A 279 -18.65 -30.61 -8.89
CA GLY A 279 -19.45 -29.62 -8.18
C GLY A 279 -18.65 -28.66 -7.29
N LYS A 280 -17.31 -28.69 -7.30
CA LYS A 280 -16.46 -27.72 -6.59
C LYS A 280 -15.79 -26.73 -7.54
N THR A 281 -15.74 -25.47 -7.12
CA THR A 281 -14.95 -24.41 -7.75
C THR A 281 -13.49 -24.52 -7.32
N MET A 282 -12.57 -24.53 -8.29
CA MET A 282 -11.12 -24.60 -8.03
C MET A 282 -10.47 -23.24 -8.31
N GLY A 283 -9.97 -22.56 -7.28
CA GLY A 283 -9.22 -21.30 -7.44
C GLY A 283 -10.07 -20.10 -7.86
N HIS A 284 -10.47 -20.02 -9.13
CA HIS A 284 -11.22 -18.90 -9.72
C HIS A 284 -12.59 -19.29 -10.30
N ALA A 285 -13.47 -18.30 -10.49
CA ALA A 285 -14.87 -18.51 -10.87
C ALA A 285 -15.08 -19.30 -12.19
N GLY A 286 -14.11 -19.29 -13.11
CA GLY A 286 -14.20 -20.00 -14.39
C GLY A 286 -13.87 -21.50 -14.34
N ALA A 287 -13.40 -22.02 -13.20
CA ALA A 287 -12.98 -23.41 -13.03
C ALA A 287 -13.99 -24.20 -12.19
N ILE A 288 -15.18 -24.38 -12.76
CA ILE A 288 -16.29 -25.14 -12.17
C ILE A 288 -16.70 -26.23 -13.15
N VAL A 289 -16.80 -27.45 -12.65
CA VAL A 289 -17.41 -28.59 -13.35
C VAL A 289 -18.72 -28.93 -12.65
N THR A 290 -19.84 -28.72 -13.33
CA THR A 290 -21.17 -29.03 -12.79
C THR A 290 -21.41 -30.54 -12.86
N PRO A 291 -22.03 -31.17 -11.85
CA PRO A 291 -22.38 -32.59 -11.93
C PRO A 291 -23.21 -32.90 -13.18
N GLY A 292 -22.83 -33.93 -13.93
CA GLY A 292 -23.50 -34.35 -15.18
C GLY A 292 -23.17 -33.52 -16.42
N GLN A 293 -22.19 -32.63 -16.37
CA GLN A 293 -21.79 -31.80 -17.51
C GLN A 293 -20.93 -32.61 -18.51
N GLU A 294 -21.34 -32.66 -19.78
CA GLU A 294 -20.63 -33.42 -20.84
C GLU A 294 -19.41 -32.67 -21.42
N PHE A 295 -19.34 -31.36 -21.20
CA PHE A 295 -18.29 -30.46 -21.69
C PHE A 295 -17.62 -29.72 -20.54
N GLY A 296 -16.40 -29.22 -20.76
CA GLY A 296 -15.62 -28.52 -19.75
C GLY A 296 -14.95 -29.41 -18.71
N THR A 297 -15.09 -30.74 -18.82
CA THR A 297 -14.38 -31.70 -17.99
C THR A 297 -12.94 -31.88 -18.49
N PHE A 298 -12.06 -32.41 -17.65
CA PHE A 298 -10.71 -32.77 -18.10
C PHE A 298 -10.77 -33.78 -19.27
N LYS A 299 -11.65 -34.78 -19.16
CA LYS A 299 -11.81 -35.83 -20.18
C LYS A 299 -12.33 -35.28 -21.51
N SER A 300 -13.39 -34.46 -21.50
CA SER A 300 -13.95 -33.89 -22.73
C SER A 300 -12.92 -33.04 -23.48
N LYS A 301 -12.18 -32.19 -22.75
CA LYS A 301 -11.11 -31.36 -23.31
C LYS A 301 -9.95 -32.19 -23.85
N LYS A 302 -9.54 -33.22 -23.10
CA LYS A 302 -8.49 -34.14 -23.52
C LYS A 302 -8.88 -34.83 -24.83
N ASP A 303 -10.04 -35.46 -24.85
CA ASP A 303 -10.55 -36.21 -26.01
C ASP A 303 -10.69 -35.28 -27.23
N ALA A 304 -11.14 -34.03 -27.04
CA ALA A 304 -11.26 -33.06 -28.12
C ALA A 304 -9.90 -32.68 -28.73
N PHE A 305 -8.90 -32.33 -27.90
CA PHE A 305 -7.57 -31.98 -28.39
C PHE A 305 -6.85 -33.16 -29.04
N GLU A 306 -6.91 -34.35 -28.45
CA GLU A 306 -6.26 -35.54 -29.02
C GLU A 306 -6.88 -35.90 -30.38
N LYS A 307 -8.21 -35.79 -30.54
CA LYS A 307 -8.89 -35.94 -31.85
C LYS A 307 -8.46 -34.88 -32.86
N ALA A 308 -8.15 -33.67 -32.41
CA ALA A 308 -7.63 -32.58 -33.24
C ALA A 308 -6.11 -32.68 -33.50
N GLY A 309 -5.45 -33.76 -33.04
CA GLY A 309 -4.01 -33.98 -33.25
C GLY A 309 -3.10 -33.22 -32.27
N VAL A 310 -3.65 -32.65 -31.20
CA VAL A 310 -2.89 -31.95 -30.16
C VAL A 310 -2.69 -32.88 -28.96
N PRO A 311 -1.47 -33.34 -28.65
CA PRO A 311 -1.21 -34.20 -27.50
C PRO A 311 -1.49 -33.46 -26.19
N VAL A 312 -2.11 -34.16 -25.25
CA VAL A 312 -2.46 -33.65 -23.92
C VAL A 312 -1.63 -34.36 -22.86
N VAL A 313 -0.88 -33.59 -22.06
CA VAL A 313 -0.01 -34.10 -21.01
C VAL A 313 -0.52 -33.75 -19.61
N ASN A 314 -0.18 -34.59 -18.63
CA ASN A 314 -0.73 -34.54 -17.27
C ASN A 314 0.25 -33.97 -16.22
N GLY A 315 1.34 -33.34 -16.65
CA GLY A 315 2.34 -32.76 -15.74
C GLY A 315 3.58 -32.25 -16.45
N GLN A 316 4.48 -31.64 -15.67
CA GLN A 316 5.70 -31.00 -16.17
C GLN A 316 6.62 -31.96 -16.92
N PHE A 317 6.82 -33.18 -16.41
CA PHE A 317 7.65 -34.18 -17.11
C PHE A 317 7.12 -34.52 -18.49
N GLY A 318 5.81 -34.78 -18.61
CA GLY A 318 5.18 -35.05 -19.91
C GLY A 318 5.27 -33.85 -20.85
N LEU A 319 5.13 -32.62 -20.33
CA LEU A 319 5.32 -31.40 -21.11
C LEU A 319 6.75 -31.29 -21.66
N ILE A 320 7.75 -31.55 -20.83
CA ILE A 320 9.16 -31.55 -21.24
C ILE A 320 9.41 -32.58 -22.35
N GLU A 321 8.95 -33.81 -22.18
CA GLU A 321 9.14 -34.88 -23.17
C GLU A 321 8.47 -34.55 -24.50
N GLN A 322 7.21 -34.10 -24.47
CA GLN A 322 6.49 -33.72 -25.69
C GLN A 322 7.09 -32.48 -26.35
N ALA A 323 7.52 -31.49 -25.58
CA ALA A 323 8.16 -30.30 -26.14
C ALA A 323 9.50 -30.68 -26.81
N LYS A 324 10.34 -31.49 -26.17
CA LYS A 324 11.59 -31.99 -26.77
C LYS A 324 11.33 -32.78 -28.05
N LEU A 325 10.31 -33.65 -28.05
CA LEU A 325 9.94 -34.42 -29.24
C LEU A 325 9.48 -33.52 -30.39
N LYS A 326 8.62 -32.54 -30.13
CA LYS A 326 8.09 -31.61 -31.15
C LYS A 326 9.11 -30.59 -31.65
N LEU A 327 10.16 -30.34 -30.87
CA LEU A 327 11.25 -29.42 -31.19
C LEU A 327 12.52 -30.12 -31.66
N ASP A 328 12.48 -31.43 -31.92
CA ASP A 328 13.64 -32.24 -32.31
C ASP A 328 14.86 -32.07 -31.38
N ASN A 329 14.59 -32.01 -30.07
CA ASN A 329 15.56 -31.74 -29.00
C ASN A 329 16.34 -30.42 -29.15
N LYS A 330 15.80 -29.44 -29.88
CA LYS A 330 16.39 -28.11 -29.99
C LYS A 330 16.52 -27.46 -28.61
N GLN A 331 17.73 -27.01 -28.33
CA GLN A 331 18.08 -26.22 -27.15
C GLN A 331 18.35 -24.77 -27.58
N TYR A 332 17.79 -23.81 -26.84
CA TYR A 332 17.83 -22.38 -27.17
C TYR A 332 18.86 -21.62 -26.33
N PHE A 333 19.32 -22.22 -25.22
CA PHE A 333 20.34 -21.66 -24.35
C PHE A 333 20.97 -22.77 -23.48
N PRO A 334 22.21 -22.58 -22.97
CA PRO A 334 22.83 -23.49 -22.01
C PRO A 334 22.04 -23.54 -20.70
N VAL A 335 21.65 -24.74 -20.24
CA VAL A 335 20.82 -24.92 -19.03
C VAL A 335 21.53 -24.37 -17.79
N GLU A 336 22.85 -24.44 -17.76
CA GLU A 336 23.70 -23.96 -16.67
C GLU A 336 23.50 -22.46 -16.42
N ASN A 337 23.29 -21.67 -17.48
CA ASN A 337 23.05 -20.22 -17.36
C ASN A 337 21.73 -19.94 -16.64
N TYR A 338 20.68 -20.69 -16.97
CA TYR A 338 19.38 -20.60 -16.29
C TYR A 338 19.50 -21.00 -14.81
N LEU A 339 20.15 -22.14 -14.53
CA LEU A 339 20.31 -22.64 -13.17
C LEU A 339 21.14 -21.67 -12.30
N GLU A 340 22.21 -21.09 -12.85
CA GLU A 340 23.03 -20.10 -12.14
C GLU A 340 22.24 -18.81 -11.88
N LYS A 341 21.47 -18.31 -12.86
CA LYS A 341 20.55 -17.17 -12.66
C LYS A 341 19.55 -17.45 -11.53
N MET A 342 18.94 -18.63 -11.53
CA MET A 342 18.00 -19.04 -10.48
C MET A 342 18.69 -19.15 -9.12
N ARG A 343 19.87 -19.77 -9.05
CA ARG A 343 20.66 -19.88 -7.81
C ARG A 343 20.98 -18.51 -7.22
N LEU A 344 21.50 -17.59 -8.04
CA LEU A 344 21.79 -16.21 -7.62
C LEU A 344 20.54 -15.50 -7.10
N THR A 345 19.39 -15.69 -7.77
CA THR A 345 18.10 -15.12 -7.34
C THR A 345 17.63 -15.70 -6.01
N TRP A 346 17.80 -17.02 -5.80
CA TRP A 346 17.40 -17.70 -4.56
C TRP A 346 18.32 -17.40 -3.37
N GLU A 347 19.61 -17.23 -3.64
CA GLU A 347 20.62 -16.90 -2.62
C GLU A 347 20.70 -15.39 -2.33
N GLU A 348 20.05 -14.55 -3.14
CA GLU A 348 20.04 -13.11 -2.94
C GLU A 348 19.45 -12.80 -1.55
N SER A 349 20.32 -12.32 -0.65
CA SER A 349 19.87 -11.88 0.67
C SER A 349 18.88 -10.73 0.51
N PRO A 350 17.82 -10.65 1.36
CA PRO A 350 16.97 -9.47 1.39
C PRO A 350 17.85 -8.22 1.48
N LYS A 351 17.58 -7.20 0.66
CA LYS A 351 18.35 -5.95 0.68
C LYS A 351 18.54 -5.51 2.13
N LYS A 352 19.80 -5.46 2.57
CA LYS A 352 20.11 -5.05 3.94
C LYS A 352 19.53 -3.65 4.14
N PRO A 353 18.77 -3.43 5.23
CA PRO A 353 18.23 -2.12 5.52
C PRO A 353 19.35 -1.09 5.60
N GLU A 354 19.19 0.04 4.91
CA GLU A 354 20.22 1.10 4.83
C GLU A 354 20.55 1.70 6.20
N TRP A 355 19.61 1.66 7.14
CA TRP A 355 19.79 2.17 8.50
C TRP A 355 18.82 1.52 9.49
N ALA A 356 19.06 1.74 10.77
CA ALA A 356 18.26 1.16 11.84
C ALA A 356 17.88 2.17 12.91
N THR A 357 16.73 1.94 13.56
CA THR A 357 16.25 2.71 14.72
C THR A 357 16.19 1.84 15.97
N LEU A 358 16.52 2.42 17.12
CA LEU A 358 16.43 1.84 18.46
C LEU A 358 15.16 2.29 19.20
N ILE A 359 14.40 3.22 18.60
CA ILE A 359 13.32 3.93 19.28
C ILE A 359 12.03 3.10 19.25
N THR A 360 11.45 2.87 18.06
CA THR A 360 10.13 2.25 17.97
C THR A 360 10.06 1.19 16.87
N LYS A 361 9.51 0.02 17.23
CA LYS A 361 9.09 -1.02 16.31
C LYS A 361 7.57 -0.98 16.15
N ILE A 362 7.10 -0.97 14.90
CA ILE A 362 5.67 -1.06 14.59
C ILE A 362 5.38 -2.43 13.99
N GLU A 363 4.49 -3.17 14.65
CA GLU A 363 4.03 -4.48 14.21
C GLU A 363 2.49 -4.48 14.11
N PRO A 364 1.88 -5.42 13.36
CA PRO A 364 0.43 -5.62 13.42
C PRO A 364 -0.03 -5.78 14.88
N ASN A 365 -0.96 -4.92 15.29
CA ASN A 365 -1.52 -4.84 16.65
C ASN A 365 -0.52 -4.68 17.81
N ASN A 366 0.71 -4.24 17.56
CA ASN A 366 1.71 -4.03 18.61
C ASN A 366 2.63 -2.86 18.28
N ILE A 367 2.90 -2.01 19.27
CA ILE A 367 3.85 -0.90 19.16
C ILE A 367 4.83 -1.08 20.30
N ILE A 368 6.11 -1.24 19.97
CA ILE A 368 7.17 -1.48 20.96
C ILE A 368 8.08 -0.26 20.96
N ILE A 369 8.23 0.38 22.11
CA ILE A 369 9.16 1.49 22.34
C ILE A 369 10.32 0.98 23.18
N SER A 370 11.52 0.97 22.60
CA SER A 370 12.75 0.53 23.26
C SER A 370 12.60 -0.80 24.01
N GLY A 371 11.96 -1.77 23.37
CA GLY A 371 11.74 -3.12 23.92
C GLY A 371 10.48 -3.28 24.78
N ILE A 372 9.77 -2.19 25.13
CA ILE A 372 8.58 -2.23 25.99
C ILE A 372 7.32 -1.96 25.15
N PRO A 373 6.26 -2.79 25.27
CA PRO A 373 5.00 -2.52 24.60
C PRO A 373 4.37 -1.19 25.06
N LEU A 374 3.91 -0.38 24.11
CA LEU A 374 3.38 0.97 24.38
C LEU A 374 2.16 0.95 25.31
N GLN A 375 1.33 -0.08 25.26
CA GLN A 375 0.22 -0.25 26.19
C GLN A 375 0.66 -0.37 27.65
N ASP A 376 1.84 -0.96 27.90
CA ASP A 376 2.39 -1.08 29.25
C ASP A 376 2.95 0.28 29.70
N ILE A 377 3.60 1.01 28.79
CA ILE A 377 4.07 2.38 29.05
C ILE A 377 2.90 3.32 29.38
N ILE A 378 1.82 3.28 28.61
CA ILE A 378 0.60 4.07 28.89
C ILE A 378 0.01 3.72 30.26
N ARG A 379 0.10 2.46 30.66
CA ARG A 379 -0.44 1.99 31.94
C ARG A 379 0.39 2.46 33.12
N ASP A 380 1.72 2.36 33.00
CA ASP A 380 2.60 2.32 34.16
C ASP A 380 3.60 3.50 34.23
N ASN A 381 3.75 4.32 33.19
CA ASN A 381 4.77 5.37 33.11
C ASN A 381 4.23 6.78 32.84
N THR A 382 4.94 7.77 33.38
CA THR A 382 4.72 9.21 33.13
C THR A 382 5.32 9.66 31.80
N LEU A 383 4.99 10.87 31.35
CA LEU A 383 5.54 11.46 30.15
C LEU A 383 7.07 11.64 30.23
N ILE A 384 7.57 12.04 31.41
CA ILE A 384 9.01 12.24 31.65
C ILE A 384 9.76 10.90 31.63
N GLU A 385 9.20 9.86 32.25
CA GLU A 385 9.79 8.51 32.20
C GLU A 385 9.78 7.94 30.78
N THR A 386 8.72 8.20 30.03
CA THR A 386 8.60 7.80 28.63
C THR A 386 9.62 8.52 27.74
N ALA A 387 9.83 9.82 27.96
CA ALA A 387 10.88 10.59 27.27
C ALA A 387 12.27 10.01 27.57
N PHE A 388 12.52 9.65 28.83
CA PHE A 388 13.77 9.02 29.22
C PHE A 388 13.97 7.67 28.53
N LEU A 389 12.92 6.82 28.51
CA LEU A 389 12.94 5.53 27.82
C LEU A 389 13.30 5.68 26.34
N LEU A 390 12.60 6.58 25.63
CA LEU A 390 12.84 6.86 24.21
C LEU A 390 14.29 7.29 23.91
N LEU A 391 14.90 8.08 24.79
CA LEU A 391 16.23 8.65 24.59
C LEU A 391 17.38 7.76 25.10
N LYS A 392 17.11 6.85 26.05
CA LYS A 392 18.15 6.01 26.69
C LYS A 392 17.98 4.52 26.47
N GLY A 393 16.83 4.07 25.94
CA GLY A 393 16.50 2.68 25.75
C GLY A 393 16.23 1.90 27.04
N LYS A 394 16.01 2.59 28.18
CA LYS A 394 15.67 1.98 29.48
C LYS A 394 14.88 2.96 30.35
N LEU A 395 14.11 2.47 31.31
CA LEU A 395 13.40 3.31 32.27
C LEU A 395 14.38 4.01 33.26
N PRO A 396 14.05 5.23 33.74
CA PRO A 396 14.87 5.95 34.70
C PRO A 396 14.74 5.39 36.12
N SER A 397 15.75 5.65 36.95
CA SER A 397 15.59 5.58 38.40
C SER A 397 14.67 6.71 38.91
N THR A 398 14.08 6.54 40.09
CA THR A 398 13.24 7.58 40.72
C THR A 398 13.98 8.92 40.89
N LYS A 399 15.30 8.90 41.11
CA LYS A 399 16.12 10.10 41.23
C LYS A 399 16.27 10.82 39.89
N GLU A 400 16.49 10.08 38.80
CA GLU A 400 16.60 10.63 37.45
C GLU A 400 15.26 11.22 36.99
N ALA A 401 14.16 10.50 37.20
CA ALA A 401 12.81 10.97 36.86
C ALA A 401 12.49 12.30 37.56
N LYS A 402 12.71 12.38 38.89
CA LYS A 402 12.49 13.61 39.66
C LYS A 402 13.39 14.78 39.22
N ALA A 403 14.62 14.50 38.80
CA ALA A 403 15.53 15.54 38.31
C ALA A 403 15.02 16.14 36.99
N LEU A 404 14.56 15.31 36.05
CA LEU A 404 13.97 15.77 34.79
C LEU A 404 12.60 16.44 34.99
N GLU A 405 11.77 15.91 35.90
CA GLU A 405 10.50 16.52 36.26
C GLU A 405 10.71 17.93 36.80
N LYS A 406 11.73 18.14 37.64
CA LYS A 406 12.10 19.47 38.13
C LYS A 406 12.47 20.42 36.98
N ILE A 407 13.25 19.97 36.00
CA ILE A 407 13.61 20.78 34.82
C ILE A 407 12.35 21.20 34.06
N ALA A 408 11.42 20.26 33.84
CA ALA A 408 10.15 20.56 33.17
C ALA A 408 9.31 21.58 33.96
N LEU A 409 9.20 21.40 35.29
CA LEU A 409 8.48 22.33 36.18
C LEU A 409 9.12 23.74 36.21
N ASP A 410 10.45 23.83 36.16
CA ASP A 410 11.15 25.11 36.13
C ASP A 410 10.99 25.80 34.76
N ALA A 411 10.98 25.03 33.66
CA ALA A 411 10.74 25.55 32.31
C ALA A 411 9.34 26.15 32.13
N VAL A 412 8.31 25.61 32.80
CA VAL A 412 6.93 26.16 32.80
C VAL A 412 6.85 27.55 33.43
N LYS A 413 7.77 27.90 34.34
CA LYS A 413 7.74 29.21 35.03
C LYS A 413 8.31 30.33 34.19
N LEU A 414 9.09 30.01 33.15
CA LEU A 414 9.75 31.00 32.32
C LEU A 414 8.74 31.65 31.37
N PRO A 415 8.85 32.95 31.06
CA PRO A 415 7.93 33.61 30.13
C PRO A 415 8.04 33.01 28.73
N VAL A 416 6.92 32.90 28.01
CA VAL A 416 6.90 32.48 26.60
C VAL A 416 6.98 33.69 25.66
N PRO A 417 7.49 33.52 24.42
CA PRO A 417 7.49 34.58 23.42
C PRO A 417 6.11 35.21 23.21
N LYS A 418 6.06 36.54 23.10
CA LYS A 418 4.81 37.23 22.77
C LYS A 418 4.52 37.08 21.27
N ILE A 419 3.58 36.21 20.92
CA ILE A 419 3.13 36.02 19.54
C ILE A 419 1.70 36.51 19.35
N LYS A 420 1.37 36.95 18.13
CA LYS A 420 -0.01 37.25 17.76
C LYS A 420 -0.76 35.95 17.47
N LEU A 421 -1.72 35.60 18.33
CA LEU A 421 -2.64 34.51 18.08
C LEU A 421 -3.63 34.91 16.98
N ILE A 422 -3.72 34.07 15.94
CA ILE A 422 -4.67 34.26 14.84
C ILE A 422 -5.87 33.36 15.11
N LYS A 423 -7.07 33.92 15.00
CA LYS A 423 -8.31 33.16 15.17
C LYS A 423 -8.36 32.01 14.15
N ASP A 424 -8.78 30.83 14.61
CA ASP A 424 -8.92 29.62 13.80
C ASP A 424 -7.59 29.10 13.19
N GLU A 425 -6.44 29.59 13.68
CA GLU A 425 -5.13 29.07 13.26
C GLU A 425 -4.88 27.67 13.81
N ASP A 426 -4.27 26.82 12.98
CA ASP A 426 -3.86 25.48 13.38
C ASP A 426 -2.91 25.55 14.59
N ILE A 427 -3.27 24.86 15.67
CA ILE A 427 -2.48 24.83 16.91
C ILE A 427 -1.02 24.40 16.67
N ALA A 428 -0.78 23.48 15.73
CA ALA A 428 0.57 23.05 15.39
C ALA A 428 1.39 24.20 14.80
N LYS A 429 0.79 25.01 13.92
CA LYS A 429 1.43 26.22 13.36
C LYS A 429 1.72 27.25 14.44
N THR A 430 0.82 27.43 15.40
CA THR A 430 1.04 28.37 16.52
C THR A 430 2.18 27.90 17.43
N ILE A 431 2.24 26.61 17.74
CA ILE A 431 3.36 26.02 18.50
C ILE A 431 4.68 26.18 17.75
N VAL A 432 4.70 26.02 16.43
CA VAL A 432 5.90 26.29 15.62
C VAL A 432 6.40 27.73 15.80
N LYS A 433 5.50 28.72 15.88
CA LYS A 433 5.91 30.10 16.17
C LYS A 433 6.58 30.23 17.54
N TYR A 434 6.01 29.60 18.57
CA TYR A 434 6.64 29.60 19.89
C TYR A 434 8.01 28.94 19.86
N LEU A 435 8.13 27.74 19.27
CA LEU A 435 9.38 27.00 19.19
C LEU A 435 10.50 27.80 18.53
N LEU A 436 10.20 28.47 17.41
CA LEU A 436 11.20 29.23 16.66
C LEU A 436 11.57 30.57 17.29
N LEU A 437 10.73 31.10 18.20
CA LEU A 437 10.95 32.39 18.86
C LEU A 437 11.40 32.25 20.32
N ASP A 438 11.42 31.05 20.88
CA ASP A 438 11.75 30.82 22.28
C ASP A 438 13.27 30.79 22.50
N GLU A 439 13.80 31.95 22.90
CA GLU A 439 15.21 32.09 23.26
C GLU A 439 15.61 31.24 24.47
N GLU A 440 14.71 31.00 25.44
CA GLU A 440 15.03 30.17 26.61
C GLU A 440 15.27 28.72 26.17
N LEU A 441 14.43 28.21 25.25
CA LEU A 441 14.64 26.89 24.66
C LEU A 441 15.93 26.82 23.84
N SER A 442 16.17 27.81 22.98
CA SER A 442 17.37 27.84 22.13
C SER A 442 18.67 27.91 22.96
N LYS A 443 18.71 28.72 24.02
CA LYS A 443 19.87 28.82 24.94
C LYS A 443 20.08 27.55 25.78
N PHE A 444 18.99 26.85 26.11
CA PHE A 444 19.04 25.62 26.90
C PHE A 444 19.51 24.42 26.08
N ALA A 445 19.10 24.34 24.80
CA ALA A 445 19.40 23.23 23.93
C ALA A 445 20.91 23.06 23.70
N LYS A 446 21.47 21.96 24.20
CA LYS A 446 22.91 21.61 24.06
C LYS A 446 23.10 20.25 23.40
N GLN A 447 24.26 20.06 22.79
CA GLN A 447 24.64 18.79 22.16
C GLN A 447 25.12 17.76 23.21
N GLY A 448 24.81 16.47 22.98
CA GLY A 448 25.25 15.33 23.81
C GLY A 448 24.13 14.60 24.58
N LEU A 449 24.37 13.33 24.95
CA LEU A 449 23.35 12.41 25.48
C LEU A 449 22.79 12.79 26.88
N LYS A 450 23.52 13.58 27.68
CA LYS A 450 23.00 14.12 28.94
C LYS A 450 22.17 15.38 28.68
N ALA A 451 22.66 16.22 27.77
CA ALA A 451 21.96 17.42 27.32
C ALA A 451 20.66 17.09 26.58
N SER A 452 20.57 15.95 25.87
CA SER A 452 19.36 15.56 25.14
C SER A 452 18.16 15.29 26.05
N LEU A 453 18.39 14.61 27.19
CA LEU A 453 17.36 14.39 28.20
C LEU A 453 16.90 15.69 28.85
N GLU A 454 17.86 16.51 29.30
CA GLU A 454 17.57 17.78 29.94
C GLU A 454 16.83 18.71 28.96
N THR A 455 17.28 18.79 27.71
CA THR A 455 16.65 19.62 26.65
C THR A 455 15.24 19.14 26.34
N THR A 456 15.03 17.84 26.24
CA THR A 456 13.69 17.27 25.99
C THR A 456 12.76 17.52 27.18
N ALA A 457 13.23 17.34 28.42
CA ALA A 457 12.46 17.64 29.62
C ALA A 457 12.12 19.14 29.73
N PHE A 458 13.08 20.01 29.40
CA PHE A 458 12.86 21.45 29.34
C PHE A 458 11.80 21.79 28.28
N CYS A 459 11.94 21.26 27.07
CA CYS A 459 10.98 21.42 25.97
C CYS A 459 9.57 20.92 26.35
N ILE A 460 9.47 19.79 27.05
CA ILE A 460 8.21 19.27 27.61
C ILE A 460 7.55 20.33 28.52
N GLY A 461 8.31 20.98 29.40
CA GLY A 461 7.81 22.07 30.23
C GLY A 461 7.40 23.31 29.44
N ARG A 462 8.22 23.74 28.47
CA ARG A 462 7.89 24.86 27.58
C ARG A 462 6.58 24.63 26.81
N PHE A 463 6.38 23.41 26.29
CA PHE A 463 5.16 23.01 25.60
C PHE A 463 3.90 23.15 26.44
N ALA A 464 3.95 22.80 27.73
CA ALA A 464 2.81 23.03 28.63
C ALA A 464 2.47 24.53 28.70
N HIS A 465 3.48 25.40 28.81
CA HIS A 465 3.24 26.85 28.82
C HIS A 465 2.73 27.36 27.46
N TYR A 466 3.30 26.92 26.34
CA TYR A 466 2.79 27.29 25.01
C TYR A 466 1.31 26.95 24.87
N LEU A 467 0.93 25.71 25.24
CA LEU A 467 -0.45 25.25 25.16
C LEU A 467 -1.36 26.03 26.11
N ALA A 468 -0.91 26.34 27.32
CA ALA A 468 -1.67 27.19 28.24
C ALA A 468 -1.91 28.59 27.64
N SER A 469 -0.91 29.18 26.98
CA SER A 469 -1.05 30.50 26.34
C SER A 469 -2.01 30.44 25.14
N ILE A 470 -1.91 29.40 24.30
CA ILE A 470 -2.82 29.20 23.16
C ILE A 470 -4.28 29.00 23.61
N LEU A 471 -4.48 28.25 24.70
CA LEU A 471 -5.80 27.90 25.21
C LEU A 471 -6.38 28.93 26.19
N GLY A 472 -5.60 29.97 26.55
CA GLY A 472 -6.02 30.99 27.51
C GLY A 472 -6.00 30.54 28.98
N ASN A 473 -5.23 29.51 29.30
CA ASN A 473 -5.15 28.86 30.61
C ASN A 473 -3.92 29.27 31.44
N GLU A 474 -3.17 30.30 31.05
CA GLU A 474 -1.92 30.69 31.76
C GLU A 474 -2.15 31.01 33.24
N SER A 475 -3.30 31.61 33.59
CA SER A 475 -3.65 31.89 34.99
C SER A 475 -3.83 30.64 35.85
N ALA A 476 -4.06 29.47 35.22
CA ALA A 476 -4.19 28.20 35.91
C ALA A 476 -2.84 27.54 36.22
N LEU A 477 -1.74 27.95 35.56
CA LEU A 477 -0.40 27.40 35.77
C LEU A 477 0.19 27.82 37.12
N LYS A 478 -0.07 27.03 38.16
CA LYS A 478 0.42 27.30 39.52
C LYS A 478 1.43 26.25 39.94
N VAL A 479 2.71 26.51 39.62
CA VAL A 479 3.81 25.64 40.02
C VAL A 479 4.22 25.91 41.47
N THR A 480 3.92 24.96 42.36
CA THR A 480 4.35 24.96 43.77
C THR A 480 5.36 23.84 44.04
N SER A 481 6.03 23.87 45.19
CA SER A 481 7.00 22.82 45.57
C SER A 481 6.39 21.42 45.73
N LYS A 482 5.06 21.31 45.79
CA LYS A 482 4.30 20.05 45.86
C LYS A 482 3.63 19.65 44.55
N SER A 483 3.76 20.45 43.49
CA SER A 483 3.09 20.17 42.21
C SER A 483 3.74 18.99 41.51
N THR A 484 2.92 18.06 41.01
CA THR A 484 3.37 17.02 40.09
C THR A 484 3.21 17.52 38.66
N PHE A 485 4.05 17.04 37.74
CA PHE A 485 4.03 17.56 36.37
C PHE A 485 2.73 17.24 35.62
N ASN A 486 2.10 16.10 35.90
CA ASN A 486 0.79 15.75 35.34
C ASN A 486 -0.35 16.71 35.74
N GLN A 487 -0.29 17.31 36.92
CA GLN A 487 -1.21 18.37 37.34
C GLN A 487 -0.97 19.64 36.52
N ILE A 488 0.29 19.99 36.25
CA ILE A 488 0.65 21.15 35.44
C ILE A 488 0.20 20.97 33.98
N ILE A 489 0.39 19.78 33.40
CA ILE A 489 -0.14 19.42 32.08
C ILE A 489 -1.66 19.64 32.04
N SER A 490 -2.36 19.16 33.07
CA SER A 490 -3.82 19.25 33.15
C SER A 490 -4.29 20.70 33.29
N GLN A 491 -3.59 21.50 34.10
CA GLN A 491 -3.83 22.95 34.21
C GLN A 491 -3.63 23.66 32.88
N ALA A 492 -2.57 23.33 32.13
CA ALA A 492 -2.29 23.92 30.83
C ALA A 492 -3.40 23.62 29.81
N LEU A 493 -3.85 22.36 29.76
CA LEU A 493 -4.80 21.90 28.76
C LEU A 493 -6.27 22.24 29.11
N LEU A 494 -6.67 22.08 30.37
CA LEU A 494 -8.06 22.21 30.78
C LEU A 494 -8.38 23.49 31.53
N GLY A 495 -7.36 24.24 32.00
CA GLY A 495 -7.56 25.44 32.82
C GLY A 495 -8.04 25.17 34.24
N ASP A 496 -8.21 23.90 34.62
CA ASP A 496 -8.70 23.52 35.95
C ASP A 496 -7.55 23.20 36.90
N SER A 497 -7.37 24.07 37.90
CA SER A 497 -6.38 23.90 38.97
C SER A 497 -6.79 22.91 40.07
N LYS A 498 -8.03 22.39 40.02
CA LYS A 498 -8.61 21.47 41.01
C LYS A 498 -8.94 20.08 40.44
N LEU A 499 -8.45 19.77 39.24
CA LEU A 499 -8.71 18.48 38.61
C LEU A 499 -8.23 17.32 39.51
N ASP A 500 -9.06 16.28 39.63
CA ASP A 500 -8.69 15.09 40.41
C ASP A 500 -7.40 14.43 39.88
N LYS A 501 -6.65 13.80 40.79
CA LYS A 501 -5.38 13.14 40.47
C LYS A 501 -5.54 12.11 39.36
N LYS A 502 -6.60 11.29 39.40
CA LYS A 502 -6.81 10.22 38.41
C LYS A 502 -7.14 10.78 37.02
N LYS A 503 -7.88 11.89 36.97
CA LYS A 503 -8.13 12.59 35.70
C LYS A 503 -6.84 13.21 35.15
N SER A 504 -5.97 13.74 36.01
CA SER A 504 -4.68 14.26 35.58
C SER A 504 -3.77 13.17 35.00
N GLU A 505 -3.77 11.98 35.63
CA GLU A 505 -3.08 10.78 35.11
C GLU A 505 -3.68 10.30 33.78
N LEU A 506 -5.01 10.38 33.59
CA LEU A 506 -5.65 10.05 32.32
C LEU A 506 -5.19 10.99 31.20
N ILE A 507 -5.16 12.30 31.44
CA ILE A 507 -4.71 13.28 30.44
C ILE A 507 -3.26 13.00 30.03
N GLU A 508 -2.37 12.78 30.99
CA GLU A 508 -0.99 12.39 30.72
C GLU A 508 -0.91 11.08 29.93
N SER A 509 -1.72 10.07 30.28
CA SER A 509 -1.77 8.78 29.56
C SER A 509 -2.16 8.94 28.09
N MET A 510 -3.04 9.88 27.75
CA MET A 510 -3.39 10.17 26.34
C MET A 510 -2.22 10.79 25.57
N ILE A 511 -1.42 11.64 26.24
CA ILE A 511 -0.20 12.22 25.67
C ILE A 511 0.83 11.11 25.45
N VAL A 512 1.03 10.24 26.45
CA VAL A 512 1.91 9.05 26.37
C VAL A 512 1.49 8.14 25.22
N ALA A 513 0.20 7.94 24.98
CA ALA A 513 -0.29 7.12 23.86
C ALA A 513 0.04 7.69 22.47
N SER A 514 0.40 8.98 22.40
CA SER A 514 0.71 9.71 21.18
C SER A 514 2.20 9.98 20.96
N VAL A 515 3.07 9.47 21.85
CA VAL A 515 4.50 9.84 21.90
C VAL A 515 5.27 9.52 20.64
N ASP A 516 5.11 8.31 20.11
CA ASP A 516 5.77 7.90 18.89
C ASP A 516 5.00 6.84 18.11
N HIS A 517 5.29 6.76 16.81
CA HIS A 517 4.75 5.72 15.93
C HIS A 517 5.76 5.36 14.83
N GLY A 518 7.04 5.31 15.18
CA GLY A 518 8.15 4.98 14.29
C GLY A 518 8.56 6.13 13.37
N VAL A 519 9.34 5.78 12.34
CA VAL A 519 10.04 6.74 11.45
C VAL A 519 9.27 7.12 10.19
N THR A 520 8.12 6.48 9.94
CA THR A 520 7.29 6.68 8.75
C THR A 520 6.23 7.80 8.85
N PRO A 521 5.77 8.26 10.02
CA PRO A 521 4.88 9.41 10.13
C PRO A 521 5.54 10.70 9.58
N PRO A 522 4.79 11.56 8.83
CA PRO A 522 5.35 12.78 8.25
C PRO A 522 6.05 13.72 9.25
N SER A 523 5.52 13.81 10.48
CA SER A 523 6.14 14.59 11.55
C SER A 523 7.54 14.08 11.94
N THR A 524 7.72 12.76 11.99
CA THR A 524 9.02 12.16 12.29
C THR A 524 9.97 12.33 11.10
N GLN A 525 9.47 12.10 9.88
CA GLN A 525 10.27 12.27 8.66
C GLN A 525 10.78 13.69 8.47
N SER A 526 9.93 14.69 8.69
CA SER A 526 10.32 16.10 8.57
C SER A 526 11.38 16.48 9.58
N ALA A 527 11.27 15.99 10.83
CA ALA A 527 12.28 16.23 11.84
C ALA A 527 13.60 15.51 11.53
N LEU A 528 13.55 14.28 11.00
CA LEU A 528 14.75 13.53 10.59
C LEU A 528 15.47 14.20 9.42
N ILE A 529 14.75 14.78 8.45
CA ILE A 529 15.34 15.57 7.36
C ILE A 529 16.04 16.82 7.92
N ALA A 530 15.43 17.52 8.87
CA ALA A 530 16.07 18.66 9.53
C ALA A 530 17.31 18.23 10.35
N ALA A 531 17.21 17.10 11.04
CA ALA A 531 18.29 16.54 11.86
C ALA A 531 19.49 16.06 11.02
N SER A 532 19.25 15.53 9.82
CA SER A 532 20.32 15.05 8.94
C SER A 532 21.20 16.18 8.41
N VAL A 533 20.69 17.42 8.37
CA VAL A 533 21.45 18.63 8.06
C VAL A 533 21.93 19.39 9.30
N ARG A 534 21.81 18.76 10.48
CA ARG A 534 22.22 19.33 11.79
C ARG A 534 21.53 20.66 12.13
N ALA A 535 20.26 20.80 11.72
CA ALA A 535 19.46 21.93 12.17
C ALA A 535 19.39 21.96 13.72
N PRO A 536 19.32 23.14 14.35
CA PRO A 536 19.13 23.26 15.79
C PRO A 536 17.88 22.49 16.27
N TYR A 537 17.89 22.07 17.54
CA TYR A 537 16.85 21.20 18.11
C TYR A 537 15.45 21.80 17.96
N GLU A 538 15.28 23.06 18.34
CA GLU A 538 14.03 23.81 18.24
C GLU A 538 13.53 23.92 16.80
N VAL A 539 14.45 24.04 15.83
CA VAL A 539 14.13 24.08 14.39
C VAL A 539 13.66 22.72 13.90
N ALA A 540 14.37 21.64 14.26
CA ALA A 540 13.99 20.29 13.85
C ALA A 540 12.67 19.83 14.48
N VAL A 541 12.45 20.14 15.77
CA VAL A 541 11.17 19.91 16.44
C VAL A 541 10.08 20.74 15.78
N ALA A 542 10.31 22.03 15.51
CA ALA A 542 9.36 22.88 14.80
C ALA A 542 9.00 22.33 13.42
N GLN A 543 9.95 21.81 12.64
CA GLN A 543 9.64 21.18 11.36
C GLN A 543 8.78 19.92 11.53
N GLY A 544 9.11 19.06 12.50
CA GLY A 544 8.30 17.88 12.79
C GLY A 544 6.87 18.22 13.21
N ILE A 545 6.71 19.23 14.07
CA ILE A 545 5.40 19.72 14.52
C ILE A 545 4.65 20.42 13.38
N GLY A 546 5.35 21.18 12.52
CA GLY A 546 4.78 21.86 11.37
C GLY A 546 4.22 20.91 10.30
N ALA A 547 4.67 19.65 10.28
CA ALA A 547 4.09 18.60 9.44
C ALA A 547 2.80 17.98 10.02
N ILE A 548 2.40 18.33 11.25
CA ILE A 548 1.12 17.93 11.86
C ILE A 548 0.04 18.90 11.38
N THR A 549 -0.99 18.35 10.72
CA THR A 549 -2.08 19.10 10.09
C THR A 549 -3.40 18.37 10.31
N ASP A 550 -4.45 18.76 9.57
CA ASP A 550 -5.71 18.02 9.54
C ASP A 550 -5.62 16.62 8.90
N VAL A 551 -4.57 16.35 8.13
CA VAL A 551 -4.35 15.06 7.46
C VAL A 551 -3.51 14.12 8.33
N HIS A 552 -2.60 14.67 9.13
CA HIS A 552 -1.70 13.93 10.04
C HIS A 552 -1.83 14.51 11.44
N GLY A 553 -2.47 13.78 12.36
CA GLY A 553 -2.69 14.21 13.77
C GLY A 553 -3.94 15.05 14.02
N GLY A 554 -4.75 15.34 13.00
CA GLY A 554 -6.01 16.12 13.13
C GLY A 554 -7.28 15.28 13.31
N ALA A 555 -7.20 13.95 13.25
CA ALA A 555 -8.38 13.08 13.28
C ALA A 555 -9.14 13.14 14.62
N GLY A 556 -8.44 13.33 15.75
CA GLY A 556 -9.04 13.31 17.09
C GLY A 556 -10.05 14.44 17.31
N THR A 557 -9.77 15.64 16.81
CA THR A 557 -10.70 16.79 16.93
C THR A 557 -12.00 16.52 16.18
N LYS A 558 -11.90 15.96 14.96
CA LYS A 558 -13.07 15.58 14.16
C LYS A 558 -13.82 14.39 14.77
N ALA A 559 -13.12 13.46 15.40
CA ALA A 559 -13.71 12.37 16.16
C ALA A 559 -14.51 12.89 17.38
N THR A 560 -13.97 13.86 18.11
CA THR A 560 -14.66 14.52 19.23
C THR A 560 -16.00 15.11 18.79
N TYR A 561 -16.02 15.87 17.69
CA TYR A 561 -17.27 16.40 17.12
C TYR A 561 -18.25 15.30 16.71
N PHE A 562 -17.75 14.21 16.13
CA PHE A 562 -18.57 13.08 15.76
C PHE A 562 -19.27 12.44 16.97
N PHE A 563 -18.55 12.17 18.06
CA PHE A 563 -19.15 11.58 19.27
C PHE A 563 -20.18 12.53 19.91
N LYS A 564 -19.87 13.83 20.02
CA LYS A 564 -20.84 14.83 20.49
C LYS A 564 -22.09 14.88 19.61
N LYS A 565 -21.93 14.77 18.28
CA LYS A 565 -23.07 14.71 17.34
C LYS A 565 -23.94 13.48 17.56
N CYS A 566 -23.36 12.31 17.82
CA CYS A 566 -24.12 11.09 18.11
C CYS A 566 -24.95 11.20 19.39
N VAL A 567 -24.35 11.72 20.47
CA VAL A 567 -25.06 11.96 21.74
C VAL A 567 -26.19 12.98 21.56
N GLN A 568 -25.91 14.09 20.87
CA GLN A 568 -26.92 15.11 20.57
C GLN A 568 -28.08 14.54 19.74
N ALA A 569 -27.78 13.72 18.73
CA ALA A 569 -28.80 13.08 17.90
C ALA A 569 -29.69 12.12 18.71
N ALA A 570 -29.13 11.39 19.68
CA ALA A 570 -29.91 10.53 20.57
C ALA A 570 -30.89 11.33 21.42
N HIS A 571 -30.42 12.44 22.00
CA HIS A 571 -31.24 13.35 22.79
C HIS A 571 -32.36 14.00 21.96
N ASP A 572 -32.02 14.62 20.82
CA ASP A 572 -32.97 15.39 20.01
C ASP A 572 -34.06 14.53 19.39
N GLN A 573 -33.70 13.30 19.01
CA GLN A 573 -34.62 12.38 18.34
C GLN A 573 -35.30 11.41 19.31
N LYS A 574 -34.92 11.43 20.59
CA LYS A 574 -35.45 10.54 21.65
C LYS A 574 -35.36 9.05 21.27
N ILE A 575 -34.23 8.66 20.68
CA ILE A 575 -33.92 7.27 20.29
C ILE A 575 -32.74 6.74 21.10
N SER A 576 -32.49 5.44 21.04
CA SER A 576 -31.33 4.85 21.72
C SER A 576 -30.02 5.42 21.18
N LEU A 577 -28.98 5.41 22.02
CA LEU A 577 -27.64 5.89 21.65
C LEU A 577 -27.07 5.13 20.44
N MET A 578 -27.36 3.83 20.35
CA MET A 578 -26.89 2.97 19.26
C MET A 578 -27.65 3.26 17.95
N ASP A 579 -28.96 3.48 18.02
CA ASP A 579 -29.76 3.86 16.84
C ASP A 579 -29.36 5.24 16.30
N ALA A 580 -29.13 6.20 17.20
CA ALA A 580 -28.64 7.52 16.83
C ALA A 580 -27.28 7.43 16.15
N THR A 581 -26.36 6.64 16.71
CA THR A 581 -25.04 6.42 16.12
C THR A 581 -25.14 5.76 14.75
N HIS A 582 -25.94 4.71 14.60
CA HIS A 582 -26.20 4.05 13.31
C HIS A 582 -26.71 5.06 12.27
N LYS A 583 -27.66 5.92 12.64
CA LYS A 583 -28.21 6.95 11.77
C LYS A 583 -27.15 7.99 11.36
N VAL A 584 -26.36 8.50 12.30
CA VAL A 584 -25.28 9.46 12.02
C VAL A 584 -24.22 8.83 11.09
N ILE A 585 -23.84 7.58 11.31
CA ILE A 585 -22.91 6.85 10.44
C ILE A 585 -23.49 6.71 9.03
N THR A 586 -24.77 6.37 8.92
CA THR A 586 -25.49 6.26 7.65
C THR A 586 -25.48 7.59 6.89
N GLU A 587 -25.76 8.71 7.56
CA GLU A 587 -25.69 10.04 6.96
C GLU A 587 -24.29 10.38 6.42
N TYR A 588 -23.24 10.05 7.18
CA TYR A 588 -21.86 10.29 6.75
C TYR A 588 -21.54 9.52 5.47
N ILE A 589 -21.91 8.24 5.41
CA ILE A 589 -21.67 7.38 4.25
C ILE A 589 -22.44 7.87 3.03
N GLN A 590 -23.72 8.23 3.18
CA GLN A 590 -24.53 8.78 2.09
C GLN A 590 -23.95 10.07 1.51
N LYS A 591 -23.32 10.90 2.35
CA LYS A 591 -22.65 12.15 1.93
C LYS A 591 -21.20 11.93 1.43
N GLY A 592 -20.73 10.69 1.35
CA GLY A 592 -19.34 10.38 0.98
C GLY A 592 -18.30 10.85 2.01
N GLN A 593 -18.72 11.15 3.24
CA GLN A 593 -17.86 11.62 4.31
C GLN A 593 -17.19 10.47 5.05
N ARG A 594 -15.94 10.68 5.47
CA ARG A 594 -15.20 9.73 6.32
C ARG A 594 -15.42 10.04 7.79
N ILE A 595 -15.64 9.00 8.59
CA ILE A 595 -15.64 9.10 10.05
C ILE A 595 -14.19 9.10 10.51
N GLN A 596 -13.77 10.22 11.10
CA GLN A 596 -12.42 10.39 11.62
C GLN A 596 -12.29 9.64 12.96
N GLY A 597 -11.12 9.04 13.21
CA GLY A 597 -10.90 8.16 14.37
C GLY A 597 -11.19 6.67 14.10
N LEU A 598 -11.62 6.33 12.88
CA LEU A 598 -11.76 4.94 12.43
C LEU A 598 -10.73 4.60 11.35
N GLY A 599 -10.21 3.38 11.43
CA GLY A 599 -9.25 2.80 10.50
C GLY A 599 -7.80 2.99 10.94
N HIS A 600 -6.98 1.99 10.64
CA HIS A 600 -5.54 2.04 10.83
C HIS A 600 -4.83 1.39 9.65
N ARG A 601 -3.62 1.85 9.32
CA ARG A 601 -2.84 1.28 8.21
C ARG A 601 -2.27 -0.11 8.53
N ILE A 602 -2.05 -0.39 9.81
CA ILE A 602 -1.28 -1.55 10.29
C ILE A 602 -2.05 -2.40 11.30
N HIS A 603 -2.94 -1.78 12.09
CA HIS A 603 -3.55 -2.45 13.24
C HIS A 603 -5.01 -2.76 12.92
N THR A 604 -5.39 -4.03 13.02
CA THR A 604 -6.80 -4.43 13.04
C THR A 604 -7.41 -4.26 14.43
N ASN A 605 -6.56 -4.15 15.46
CA ASN A 605 -6.88 -3.77 16.82
C ASN A 605 -5.77 -2.85 17.35
N ASP A 606 -6.06 -1.58 17.57
CA ASP A 606 -5.07 -0.61 18.07
C ASP A 606 -4.71 -0.95 19.54
N PRO A 607 -3.44 -1.30 19.85
CA PRO A 607 -3.06 -1.76 21.19
C PRO A 607 -3.25 -0.70 22.28
N ARG A 608 -3.39 0.57 21.92
CA ARG A 608 -3.52 1.69 22.87
C ARG A 608 -4.96 1.89 23.32
N ARG A 609 -5.95 1.38 22.59
CA ARG A 609 -7.37 1.69 22.85
C ARG A 609 -7.83 1.15 24.20
N ASP A 610 -7.52 -0.11 24.50
CA ASP A 610 -8.09 -0.84 25.64
C ASP A 610 -7.52 -0.29 26.96
N VAL A 611 -6.22 0.04 26.97
CA VAL A 611 -5.57 0.67 28.13
C VAL A 611 -6.12 2.07 28.40
N LEU A 612 -6.41 2.87 27.36
CA LEU A 612 -6.98 4.20 27.53
C LEU A 612 -8.43 4.14 28.03
N TRP A 613 -9.25 3.20 27.53
CA TRP A 613 -10.58 2.96 28.09
C TRP A 613 -10.51 2.56 29.56
N SER A 614 -9.61 1.65 29.93
CA SER A 614 -9.43 1.25 31.33
C SER A 614 -9.00 2.42 32.23
N LYS A 615 -8.11 3.30 31.74
CA LYS A 615 -7.70 4.52 32.45
C LYS A 615 -8.87 5.50 32.60
N ALA A 616 -9.69 5.66 31.57
CA ALA A 616 -10.87 6.52 31.61
C ALA A 616 -11.88 6.03 32.67
N GLU A 617 -12.17 4.73 32.69
CA GLU A 617 -13.02 4.11 33.71
C GLU A 617 -12.49 4.33 35.13
N LYS A 618 -11.20 4.09 35.37
CA LYS A 618 -10.57 4.31 36.68
C LYS A 618 -10.62 5.77 37.14
N ALA A 619 -10.57 6.70 36.20
CA ALA A 619 -10.68 8.14 36.44
C ALA A 619 -12.14 8.63 36.58
N GLY A 620 -13.12 7.74 36.45
CA GLY A 620 -14.54 8.09 36.48
C GLY A 620 -15.00 8.90 35.27
N VAL A 621 -14.28 8.80 34.14
CA VAL A 621 -14.65 9.38 32.85
C VAL A 621 -15.36 8.30 32.04
N VAL A 622 -16.63 8.10 32.35
CA VAL A 622 -17.51 7.10 31.74
C VAL A 622 -18.80 7.77 31.31
N GLY A 623 -19.36 7.33 30.19
CA GLY A 623 -20.62 7.87 29.67
C GLY A 623 -20.78 7.63 28.17
N SER A 624 -21.72 8.35 27.58
CA SER A 624 -22.23 8.04 26.24
C SER A 624 -21.17 8.11 25.14
N CYS A 625 -20.20 9.03 25.20
CA CYS A 625 -19.16 9.10 24.18
C CYS A 625 -18.22 7.89 24.24
N ILE A 626 -17.88 7.46 25.46
CA ILE A 626 -17.06 6.26 25.68
C ILE A 626 -17.80 5.01 25.21
N ASP A 627 -19.09 4.87 25.54
CA ASP A 627 -19.90 3.72 25.13
C ASP A 627 -20.00 3.62 23.60
N ILE A 628 -20.25 4.75 22.91
CA ILE A 628 -20.21 4.77 21.44
C ILE A 628 -18.85 4.31 20.94
N SER A 629 -17.74 4.80 21.53
CA SER A 629 -16.40 4.48 21.05
C SER A 629 -16.06 2.98 21.10
N LYS A 630 -16.66 2.23 22.04
CA LYS A 630 -16.49 0.78 22.16
C LYS A 630 -17.28 0.00 21.11
N GLU A 631 -18.47 0.46 20.76
CA GLU A 631 -19.39 -0.22 19.83
C GLU A 631 -19.28 0.24 18.36
N ILE A 632 -18.67 1.41 18.10
CA ILE A 632 -18.64 2.06 16.79
C ILE A 632 -18.14 1.17 15.65
N THR A 633 -17.22 0.25 15.93
CA THR A 633 -16.64 -0.66 14.92
C THR A 633 -17.69 -1.63 14.40
N GLU A 634 -18.52 -2.20 15.29
CA GLU A 634 -19.58 -3.13 14.92
C GLU A 634 -20.74 -2.40 14.25
N ILE A 635 -21.12 -1.22 14.75
CA ILE A 635 -22.15 -0.39 14.12
C ILE A 635 -21.73 0.00 12.70
N PHE A 636 -20.47 0.40 12.50
CA PHE A 636 -19.96 0.72 11.16
C PHE A 636 -19.98 -0.49 10.22
N ARG A 637 -19.67 -1.68 10.74
CA ARG A 637 -19.75 -2.93 9.99
C ARG A 637 -21.19 -3.23 9.56
N GLN A 638 -22.18 -3.00 10.42
CA GLN A 638 -23.59 -3.19 10.09
C GLN A 638 -24.03 -2.25 8.94
N VAL A 639 -23.59 -0.99 8.96
CA VAL A 639 -23.96 -0.01 7.93
C VAL A 639 -23.25 -0.25 6.59
N ARG A 640 -21.94 -0.56 6.63
CA ARG A 640 -21.08 -0.55 5.42
C ARG A 640 -20.58 -1.93 4.98
N GLY A 641 -20.85 -2.98 5.75
CA GLY A 641 -20.36 -4.35 5.48
C GLY A 641 -18.85 -4.54 5.65
N ILE A 642 -18.13 -3.54 6.19
CA ILE A 642 -16.67 -3.54 6.29
C ILE A 642 -16.26 -3.31 7.74
N ASN A 643 -15.35 -4.14 8.24
CA ASN A 643 -14.78 -3.98 9.57
C ASN A 643 -13.69 -2.90 9.55
N LEU A 644 -13.89 -1.82 10.30
CA LEU A 644 -12.95 -0.71 10.40
C LEU A 644 -12.71 -0.36 11.88
N PRO A 645 -11.53 -0.67 12.44
CA PRO A 645 -11.30 -0.54 13.88
C PRO A 645 -11.20 0.91 14.32
N ILE A 646 -11.64 1.21 15.54
CA ILE A 646 -11.31 2.48 16.19
C ILE A 646 -9.80 2.57 16.46
N ASN A 647 -9.20 3.73 16.15
CA ASN A 647 -7.79 4.02 16.40
C ASN A 647 -7.63 4.92 17.64
N VAL A 648 -6.39 5.16 18.06
CA VAL A 648 -6.08 6.01 19.23
C VAL A 648 -6.71 7.40 19.17
N ASP A 649 -6.77 8.03 17.97
CA ASP A 649 -7.32 9.37 17.82
C ASP A 649 -8.83 9.37 18.08
N GLY A 650 -9.52 8.29 17.68
CA GLY A 650 -10.93 8.06 18.00
C GLY A 650 -11.15 7.91 19.50
N VAL A 651 -10.31 7.12 20.19
CA VAL A 651 -10.44 6.90 21.64
C VAL A 651 -10.17 8.19 22.42
N ILE A 652 -9.11 8.93 22.08
CA ILE A 652 -8.79 10.23 22.67
C ILE A 652 -9.93 11.22 22.40
N GLY A 653 -10.48 11.23 21.18
CA GLY A 653 -11.62 12.07 20.83
C GLY A 653 -12.88 11.77 21.65
N ALA A 654 -13.15 10.49 21.93
CA ALA A 654 -14.26 10.08 22.79
C ALA A 654 -14.07 10.53 24.24
N ILE A 655 -12.86 10.37 24.80
CA ILE A 655 -12.52 10.80 26.16
C ILE A 655 -12.66 12.32 26.30
N ILE A 656 -12.17 13.08 25.32
CA ILE A 656 -12.27 14.55 25.34
C ILE A 656 -13.72 15.02 25.18
N ALA A 657 -14.52 14.31 24.39
CA ALA A 657 -15.96 14.58 24.29
C ALA A 657 -16.67 14.33 25.64
N GLU A 658 -16.32 13.25 26.34
CA GLU A 658 -16.90 12.89 27.64
C GLU A 658 -16.50 13.86 28.76
N LEU A 659 -15.29 14.42 28.70
CA LEU A 659 -14.84 15.48 29.61
C LEU A 659 -15.52 16.84 29.35
N ASP A 660 -16.37 16.92 28.32
CA ASP A 660 -16.95 18.15 27.75
C ASP A 660 -15.92 19.26 27.49
N ALA A 661 -14.70 18.85 27.13
CA ALA A 661 -13.61 19.79 26.91
C ALA A 661 -13.61 20.31 25.46
N ASN A 662 -12.79 21.33 25.19
CA ASN A 662 -12.65 21.90 23.85
C ASN A 662 -12.11 20.84 22.87
N PRO A 663 -12.77 20.57 21.71
CA PRO A 663 -12.32 19.58 20.73
C PRO A 663 -10.90 19.80 20.16
N ILE A 664 -10.36 21.02 20.23
CA ILE A 664 -8.97 21.31 19.83
C ILE A 664 -7.97 20.55 20.72
N LEU A 665 -8.36 20.17 21.93
CA LEU A 665 -7.49 19.43 22.86
C LEU A 665 -7.04 18.09 22.33
N SER A 666 -7.80 17.42 21.45
CA SER A 666 -7.36 16.15 20.88
C SER A 666 -6.08 16.34 20.06
N LYS A 667 -6.03 17.43 19.28
CA LYS A 667 -4.85 17.79 18.51
C LYS A 667 -3.73 18.30 19.42
N ALA A 668 -4.05 19.06 20.46
CA ALA A 668 -3.07 19.50 21.46
C ALA A 668 -2.34 18.32 22.11
N VAL A 669 -3.09 17.31 22.56
CA VAL A 669 -2.58 16.07 23.16
C VAL A 669 -1.70 15.31 22.18
N PHE A 670 -2.15 15.15 20.93
CA PHE A 670 -1.37 14.49 19.88
C PHE A 670 -0.04 15.21 19.63
N VAL A 671 -0.08 16.52 19.44
CA VAL A 671 1.09 17.36 19.15
C VAL A 671 2.07 17.34 20.32
N TYR A 672 1.57 17.41 21.55
CA TYR A 672 2.39 17.38 22.76
C TYR A 672 3.10 16.02 22.91
N GLY A 673 2.39 14.91 22.73
CA GLY A 673 3.01 13.58 22.78
C GLY A 673 4.06 13.45 21.68
N ARG A 674 3.69 13.80 20.44
CA ARG A 674 4.54 13.61 19.27
C ARG A 674 5.87 14.37 19.35
N MET A 675 5.90 15.51 20.03
CA MET A 675 7.15 16.25 20.27
C MET A 675 8.21 15.39 20.97
N VAL A 676 7.81 14.51 21.90
CA VAL A 676 8.75 13.65 22.64
C VAL A 676 9.39 12.62 21.71
N GLY A 677 8.60 11.94 20.89
CA GLY A 677 9.11 11.02 19.88
C GLY A 677 9.98 11.72 18.84
N ILE A 678 9.56 12.90 18.35
CA ILE A 678 10.37 13.73 17.45
C ILE A 678 11.73 14.05 18.07
N SER A 679 11.76 14.42 19.35
CA SER A 679 12.99 14.73 20.08
C SER A 679 13.93 13.52 20.12
N ALA A 680 13.40 12.32 20.40
CA ALA A 680 14.18 11.09 20.39
C ALA A 680 14.77 10.80 19.00
N HIS A 681 13.95 10.87 17.95
CA HIS A 681 14.39 10.64 16.56
C HIS A 681 15.43 11.66 16.11
N TYR A 682 15.28 12.93 16.50
CA TYR A 682 16.29 13.96 16.25
C TYR A 682 17.64 13.58 16.86
N TYR A 683 17.68 13.21 18.14
CA TYR A 683 18.94 12.86 18.78
C TYR A 683 19.51 11.53 18.28
N GLU A 684 18.68 10.54 17.95
CA GLU A 684 19.14 9.30 17.30
C GLU A 684 19.81 9.59 15.96
N GLU A 685 19.24 10.46 15.13
CA GLU A 685 19.83 10.86 13.84
C GLU A 685 21.18 11.57 14.02
N LEU A 686 21.28 12.46 15.01
CA LEU A 686 22.52 13.16 15.32
C LEU A 686 23.63 12.21 15.81
N ILE A 687 23.27 11.20 16.59
CA ILE A 687 24.23 10.28 17.22
C ILE A 687 24.64 9.14 16.29
N SER A 688 23.70 8.60 15.52
CA SER A 688 23.87 7.32 14.83
C SER A 688 24.08 7.42 13.32
N GLN A 689 23.80 8.58 12.72
CA GLN A 689 23.79 8.76 11.27
C GLN A 689 24.74 9.86 10.80
N PRO A 690 25.37 9.72 9.62
CA PRO A 690 26.20 10.76 9.04
C PRO A 690 25.36 11.95 8.54
N GLU A 691 26.01 13.10 8.39
CA GLU A 691 25.40 14.32 7.86
C GLU A 691 24.98 14.17 6.40
N MET A 692 23.92 14.88 6.00
CA MET A 692 23.42 14.94 4.62
C MET A 692 23.13 13.56 3.98
N ARG A 693 22.83 12.53 4.80
CA ARG A 693 22.56 11.19 4.27
C ARG A 693 21.29 11.17 3.42
N ARG A 694 21.26 10.29 2.42
CA ARG A 694 20.01 9.91 1.74
C ARG A 694 19.17 9.09 2.70
N ILE A 695 17.88 9.43 2.82
CA ILE A 695 16.98 8.78 3.76
C ILE A 695 15.88 8.05 3.00
N ASN A 696 15.92 6.72 3.01
CA ASN A 696 14.78 5.91 2.61
C ASN A 696 14.03 5.42 3.87
N PHE A 697 12.95 6.12 4.23
CA PHE A 697 12.17 5.79 5.43
C PHE A 697 11.51 4.40 5.37
N SER A 698 11.27 3.85 4.17
CA SER A 698 10.67 2.52 4.00
C SER A 698 11.64 1.37 4.29
N GLN A 699 12.95 1.66 4.35
CA GLN A 699 14.00 0.68 4.55
C GLN A 699 14.59 0.71 5.98
N ALA A 700 14.05 1.53 6.88
CA ALA A 700 14.49 1.56 8.27
C ALA A 700 14.13 0.26 8.98
N VAL A 701 15.07 -0.34 9.71
CA VAL A 701 14.83 -1.58 10.49
C VAL A 701 15.06 -1.35 11.98
N TYR A 702 14.18 -1.87 12.81
CA TYR A 702 14.33 -1.77 14.26
C TYR A 702 15.45 -2.69 14.77
N LYS A 703 16.35 -2.17 15.61
CA LYS A 703 17.44 -2.91 16.29
C LYS A 703 17.46 -2.74 17.81
N GLY A 704 16.46 -2.07 18.39
CA GLY A 704 16.33 -1.99 19.85
C GLY A 704 16.22 -3.40 20.44
N LYS A 705 16.79 -3.58 21.64
CA LYS A 705 16.79 -4.88 22.33
C LYS A 705 15.43 -5.25 22.88
#